data_AF-K0MDQ7-F1
#
_entry.id   AF-K0MDQ7-F1
#
_cell.length_a   1.000
_cell.length_b   1.000
_cell.length_c   1.000
_cell.angle_alpha   90.00
_cell.angle_beta   90.00
_cell.angle_gamma   90.00
#
_symmetry.space_group_name_H-M   'P 1'
#
loop_
_entity.id
_entity.type
_entity.pdbx_description
1 polymer ?
#
loop_
_entity_poly.entity_id
_entity_poly.type
_entity_poly.pdbx_seq_one_letter_code
_entity_poly.pdbx_strand_id
1 'polypeptide(L)'
;MKKSIGITAGVIVVLAGGWLGGTWYTGKRIETETQQRLGVLNEKLAAVVPGYTLRVDQLKYERGFFTTQARYGLSLSQDIKEESGTVTPLPLGSTEFDARFEHGPFPRSALASGQFLPQMAFVHAELARTELVKPLFELTKNAAPLWSDTIVSYSGNASTRSGLAPIDFTEDDVTLSFSGATLTGTFQRATRSGTARLDAEYVRFTADGDQDTQMSATGWSVDMRSHQGKHGFTLGESTMAIKGIAMIDKRESLDISLDDLSYRALATEDGDYIDIEAAYKTGPLTVNKIPFGSGELNVKASRLDGQALKALSDGYNQLLRGYFATGETDEGLKDEQLTMLIENGGRLLAGGPSLSLGPVAWRTEKGESSLMSSIVLVKPATTSGELTPREYLEEAVKAIDVKMVVSKPMVRDLAIHYETSQGKTPEEAAKEADETIDAFAGMAEILNIGRNDGDKLVGTFTYAAGVAKLNGRDVPVNELFDNLYDSASASLDDDEHNHEDDAAMSAEAASEAVEAAAEAAAAEAADAAAWATEGDSLRSVNAGLLTSILAEGGYDSTTEEGASGPVIVIDANGLPLRDLRAELYCIDDECMDVSMKASFGKRKTSLKALNAWNQKYRWTRAYLDDDNQAVLRMDLSAEGGVGRENLSIMVNTFMQMVGNFEDEVYAAR
;
A
#
# COMPACT_ATOMS: atom_id res chain seq x y z
N MET A 1 7.76 -15.76 75.55
CA MET A 1 7.32 -14.56 74.80
C MET A 1 8.44 -13.57 74.44
N LYS A 2 9.59 -13.49 75.14
CA LYS A 2 10.69 -12.56 74.76
C LYS A 2 11.59 -13.01 73.59
N LYS A 3 11.74 -14.32 73.35
CA LYS A 3 12.55 -14.86 72.24
C LYS A 3 11.87 -14.79 70.87
N SER A 4 10.53 -14.96 70.80
CA SER A 4 9.78 -14.82 69.55
C SER A 4 9.71 -13.36 69.07
N ILE A 5 9.57 -12.39 69.98
CA ILE A 5 9.59 -10.96 69.64
C ILE A 5 10.98 -10.53 69.12
N GLY A 6 12.08 -11.03 69.70
CA GLY A 6 13.43 -10.74 69.21
C GLY A 6 13.77 -11.40 67.86
N ILE A 7 13.26 -12.61 67.61
CA ILE A 7 13.43 -13.30 66.32
C ILE A 7 12.56 -12.64 65.24
N THR A 8 11.29 -12.30 65.53
CA THR A 8 10.41 -11.60 64.59
C THR A 8 10.90 -10.17 64.31
N ALA A 9 11.35 -9.42 65.33
CA ALA A 9 11.93 -8.10 65.13
C ALA A 9 13.27 -8.16 64.39
N GLY A 10 14.13 -9.15 64.67
CA GLY A 10 15.37 -9.38 63.94
C GLY A 10 15.14 -9.75 62.48
N VAL A 11 14.14 -10.60 62.19
CA VAL A 11 13.72 -10.95 60.83
C VAL A 11 13.14 -9.73 60.10
N ILE A 12 12.31 -8.90 60.75
CA ILE A 12 11.79 -7.66 60.16
C ILE A 12 12.92 -6.68 59.85
N VAL A 13 13.91 -6.53 60.73
CA VAL A 13 15.06 -5.63 60.51
C VAL A 13 15.99 -6.15 59.41
N VAL A 14 16.22 -7.46 59.31
CA VAL A 14 17.01 -8.07 58.23
C VAL A 14 16.26 -8.00 56.90
N LEU A 15 14.96 -8.23 56.88
CA LEU A 15 14.11 -8.08 55.68
C LEU A 15 14.03 -6.61 55.25
N ALA A 16 13.88 -5.68 56.18
CA ALA A 16 13.90 -4.24 55.90
C ALA A 16 15.29 -3.77 55.44
N GLY A 17 16.37 -4.22 56.08
CA GLY A 17 17.74 -3.92 55.68
C GLY A 17 18.10 -4.50 54.31
N GLY A 18 17.67 -5.74 54.02
CA GLY A 18 17.80 -6.37 52.71
C GLY A 18 16.96 -5.68 51.63
N TRP A 19 15.75 -5.24 51.96
CA TRP A 19 14.90 -4.45 51.07
C TRP A 19 15.52 -3.09 50.75
N LEU A 20 15.93 -2.32 51.77
CA LEU A 20 16.55 -1.00 51.61
C LEU A 20 17.90 -1.08 50.86
N GLY A 21 18.74 -2.07 51.19
CA GLY A 21 20.01 -2.32 50.49
C GLY A 21 19.81 -2.76 49.04
N GLY A 22 18.84 -3.65 48.78
CA GLY A 22 18.45 -4.08 47.44
C GLY A 22 17.90 -2.92 46.60
N THR A 23 17.08 -2.06 47.19
CA THR A 23 16.55 -0.84 46.54
C THR A 23 17.66 0.12 46.12
N TRP A 24 18.61 0.42 47.01
CA TRP A 24 19.73 1.32 46.69
C TRP A 24 20.66 0.73 45.63
N TYR A 25 21.00 -0.57 45.76
CA TYR A 25 21.84 -1.27 44.78
C TYR A 25 21.17 -1.30 43.39
N THR A 26 19.89 -1.64 43.32
CA THR A 26 19.14 -1.68 42.06
C THR A 26 19.03 -0.28 41.45
N GLY A 27 18.77 0.77 42.24
CA GLY A 27 18.74 2.15 41.75
C GLY A 27 20.09 2.61 41.17
N LYS A 28 21.19 2.33 41.87
CA LYS A 28 22.56 2.65 41.39
C LYS A 28 22.94 1.84 40.14
N ARG A 29 22.51 0.59 40.06
CA ARG A 29 22.74 -0.28 38.91
C ARG A 29 21.94 0.19 37.69
N ILE A 30 20.69 0.61 37.85
CA ILE A 30 19.89 1.23 36.78
C ILE A 30 20.59 2.50 36.29
N GLU A 31 21.01 3.41 37.19
CA GLU A 31 21.75 4.62 36.82
C GLU A 31 23.00 4.35 35.97
N THR A 32 23.81 3.36 36.37
CA THR A 32 25.06 3.02 35.67
C THR A 32 24.80 2.28 34.36
N GLU A 33 23.89 1.30 34.35
CA GLU A 33 23.60 0.49 33.18
C GLU A 33 22.76 1.23 32.13
N THR A 34 21.89 2.17 32.53
CA THR A 34 21.06 2.94 31.58
C THR A 34 21.92 3.72 30.59
N GLN A 35 22.98 4.38 31.04
CA GLN A 35 23.88 5.12 30.14
C GLN A 35 24.57 4.23 29.11
N GLN A 36 25.09 3.07 29.54
CA GLN A 36 25.71 2.10 28.64
C GLN A 36 24.69 1.48 27.68
N ARG A 37 23.49 1.17 28.18
CA ARG A 37 22.41 0.56 27.38
C ARG A 37 21.79 1.55 26.40
N LEU A 38 21.73 2.85 26.71
CA LEU A 38 21.31 3.89 25.77
C LEU A 38 22.25 3.98 24.57
N GLY A 39 23.56 3.81 24.77
CA GLY A 39 24.52 3.73 23.67
C GLY A 39 24.21 2.57 22.71
N VAL A 40 24.04 1.36 23.27
CA VAL A 40 23.67 0.16 22.49
C VAL A 40 22.27 0.28 21.86
N LEU A 41 21.33 0.93 22.55
CA LEU A 41 19.99 1.19 22.03
C LEU A 41 20.06 2.12 20.82
N ASN A 42 20.80 3.23 20.92
CA ASN A 42 20.95 4.19 19.83
C ASN A 42 21.68 3.60 18.63
N GLU A 43 22.68 2.74 18.84
CA GLU A 43 23.33 1.99 17.75
C GLU A 43 22.32 1.11 17.00
N LYS A 44 21.39 0.47 17.74
CA LYS A 44 20.33 -0.31 17.13
C LYS A 44 19.27 0.57 16.44
N LEU A 45 18.81 1.63 17.10
CA LEU A 45 17.78 2.54 16.58
C LEU A 45 18.22 3.25 15.30
N ALA A 46 19.50 3.62 15.20
CA ALA A 46 20.09 4.19 13.99
C ALA A 46 20.03 3.23 12.79
N ALA A 47 19.90 1.92 13.02
CA ALA A 47 19.78 0.92 11.97
C ALA A 47 18.33 0.53 11.65
N VAL A 48 17.33 1.07 12.35
CA VAL A 48 15.92 0.65 12.22
C VAL A 48 15.24 1.33 11.03
N VAL A 49 15.48 2.62 10.82
CA VAL A 49 14.80 3.41 9.78
C VAL A 49 15.83 3.81 8.71
N PRO A 50 15.79 3.24 7.50
CA PRO A 50 16.67 3.66 6.42
C PRO A 50 16.53 5.17 6.15
N GLY A 51 17.64 5.88 5.98
CA GLY A 51 17.67 7.32 5.70
C GLY A 51 17.49 8.24 6.92
N TYR A 52 17.05 7.72 8.07
CA TYR A 52 16.86 8.51 9.28
C TYR A 52 17.58 7.92 10.48
N THR A 53 18.22 8.78 11.25
CA THR A 53 18.81 8.42 12.54
C THR A 53 17.82 8.74 13.65
N LEU A 54 17.24 7.67 14.23
CA LEU A 54 16.51 7.71 15.49
C LEU A 54 17.47 7.67 16.66
N ARG A 55 17.34 8.61 17.58
CA ARG A 55 18.18 8.68 18.77
C ARG A 55 17.37 9.02 20.01
N VAL A 56 17.67 8.32 21.09
CA VAL A 56 17.16 8.59 22.44
C VAL A 56 18.25 9.24 23.27
N ASP A 57 17.96 10.45 23.77
CA ASP A 57 18.81 11.20 24.66
C ASP A 57 18.22 11.26 26.07
N GLN A 58 19.08 11.20 27.08
CA GLN A 58 18.68 11.43 28.46
C GLN A 58 18.84 12.92 28.80
N LEU A 59 17.73 13.66 28.81
CA LEU A 59 17.71 15.11 29.04
C LEU A 59 17.80 15.47 30.53
N LYS A 60 17.16 14.66 31.38
CA LYS A 60 17.14 14.87 32.83
C LYS A 60 17.19 13.53 33.56
N TYR A 61 17.88 13.47 34.70
CA TYR A 61 17.92 12.29 35.55
C TYR A 61 18.18 12.64 37.02
N GLU A 62 17.19 12.41 37.86
CA GLU A 62 17.21 12.68 39.30
C GLU A 62 16.92 11.39 40.07
N ARG A 63 17.96 10.79 40.63
CA ARG A 63 17.83 9.56 41.42
C ARG A 63 17.52 9.85 42.87
N GLY A 64 16.36 9.37 43.33
CA GLY A 64 16.00 9.25 44.73
C GLY A 64 16.35 7.88 45.31
N PHE A 65 15.91 7.61 46.54
CA PHE A 65 16.21 6.34 47.21
C PHE A 65 15.37 5.17 46.67
N PHE A 66 14.05 5.34 46.51
CA PHE A 66 13.14 4.31 45.96
C PHE A 66 12.69 4.60 44.53
N THR A 67 12.88 5.84 44.08
CA THR A 67 12.34 6.32 42.83
C THR A 67 13.36 7.16 42.10
N THR A 68 13.36 7.08 40.78
CA THR A 68 14.12 7.96 39.90
C THR A 68 13.14 8.68 38.97
N GLN A 69 13.35 9.98 38.77
CA GLN A 69 12.67 10.75 37.74
C GLN A 69 13.66 11.01 36.61
N ALA A 70 13.26 10.77 35.38
CA ALA A 70 14.06 11.03 34.21
C ALA A 70 13.20 11.65 33.11
N ARG A 71 13.85 12.36 32.19
CA ARG A 71 13.24 12.81 30.95
C ARG A 71 14.10 12.36 29.80
N TYR A 72 13.47 11.76 28.80
CA TYR A 72 14.14 11.30 27.59
C TYR A 72 13.63 12.08 26.38
N GLY A 73 14.53 12.50 25.51
CA GLY A 73 14.20 13.06 24.21
C GLY A 73 14.32 11.96 23.16
N LEU A 74 13.29 11.76 22.35
CA LEU A 74 13.35 10.99 21.12
C LEU A 74 13.52 11.99 19.98
N SER A 75 14.64 11.91 19.28
CA SER A 75 14.94 12.75 18.12
C SER A 75 14.94 11.91 16.85
N LEU A 76 14.35 12.46 15.81
CA LEU A 76 14.45 11.98 14.45
C LEU A 76 15.32 12.99 13.68
N SER A 77 16.37 12.48 13.05
CA SER A 77 17.24 13.27 12.20
C SER A 77 17.45 12.58 10.87
N GLN A 78 17.69 13.35 9.82
CA GLN A 78 18.13 12.84 8.53
C GLN A 78 19.62 13.14 8.38
N ASP A 79 20.42 12.14 8.02
CA ASP A 79 21.84 12.32 7.82
C ASP A 79 22.08 12.85 6.40
N ILE A 80 22.49 14.11 6.27
CA ILE A 80 22.76 14.75 4.98
C ILE A 80 24.27 14.77 4.76
N LYS A 81 24.74 14.20 3.64
CA LYS A 81 26.12 14.39 3.18
C LYS A 81 26.25 15.75 2.52
N GLU A 82 27.06 16.61 3.11
CA GLU A 82 27.49 17.84 2.46
C GLU A 82 28.55 17.53 1.39
N GLU A 83 28.71 18.41 0.39
CA GLU A 83 29.75 18.31 -0.66
C GLU A 83 31.18 18.17 -0.09
N SER A 84 31.38 18.58 1.16
CA SER A 84 32.64 18.41 1.91
C SER A 84 32.95 16.97 2.33
N GLY A 85 32.00 16.04 2.12
CA GLY A 85 32.05 14.67 2.62
C GLY A 85 31.67 14.53 4.10
N THR A 86 31.28 15.63 4.75
CA THR A 86 30.82 15.64 6.15
C THR A 86 29.35 15.23 6.22
N VAL A 87 29.02 14.29 7.09
CA VAL A 87 27.63 13.90 7.38
C VAL A 87 27.11 14.78 8.52
N THR A 88 26.08 15.57 8.25
CA THR A 88 25.45 16.46 9.23
C THR A 88 24.01 15.99 9.48
N PRO A 89 23.63 15.67 10.74
CA PRO A 89 22.26 15.30 11.06
C PRO A 89 21.34 16.54 11.04
N LEU A 90 20.35 16.55 10.15
CA LEU A 90 19.27 17.54 10.10
C LEU A 90 18.16 17.11 11.08
N PRO A 91 17.92 17.84 12.18
CA PRO A 91 16.85 17.49 13.11
C PRO A 91 15.48 17.78 12.49
N LEU A 92 14.68 16.73 12.30
CA LEU A 92 13.31 16.83 11.75
C LEU A 92 12.27 17.08 12.85
N GLY A 93 12.56 16.61 14.06
CA GLY A 93 11.71 16.83 15.20
C GLY A 93 12.21 16.08 16.43
N SER A 94 11.78 16.53 17.60
CA SER A 94 12.04 15.85 18.86
C SER A 94 10.80 15.83 19.73
N THR A 95 10.45 14.66 20.26
CA THR A 95 9.43 14.51 21.30
C THR A 95 10.11 14.15 22.61
N GLU A 96 9.54 14.60 23.73
CA GLU A 96 10.09 14.32 25.06
C GLU A 96 9.15 13.37 25.81
N PHE A 97 9.71 12.55 26.70
CA PHE A 97 8.97 11.62 27.54
C PHE A 97 9.42 11.77 28.99
N ASP A 98 8.46 11.98 29.90
CA ASP A 98 8.68 11.96 31.33
C ASP A 98 8.59 10.51 31.82
N ALA A 99 9.61 10.06 32.54
CA ALA A 99 9.73 8.70 33.02
C ALA A 99 9.98 8.66 34.52
N ARG A 100 9.15 7.91 35.23
CA ARG A 100 9.28 7.64 36.66
C ARG A 100 9.57 6.16 36.87
N PHE A 101 10.75 5.89 37.41
CA PHE A 101 11.17 4.55 37.81
C PHE A 101 10.93 4.39 39.31
N GLU A 102 10.31 3.29 39.70
CA GLU A 102 10.27 2.81 41.08
C GLU A 102 11.14 1.55 41.13
N HIS A 103 12.21 1.57 41.91
CA HIS A 103 13.22 0.52 41.90
C HIS A 103 13.37 -0.13 43.28
N GLY A 104 13.91 -1.35 43.28
CA GLY A 104 14.03 -2.19 44.47
C GLY A 104 13.06 -3.36 44.45
N PRO A 105 13.26 -4.39 45.28
CA PRO A 105 12.59 -5.68 45.11
C PRO A 105 11.07 -5.60 45.20
N PHE A 106 10.49 -4.54 45.76
CA PHE A 106 9.05 -4.38 45.86
C PHE A 106 8.62 -2.94 45.49
N PRO A 107 8.60 -2.59 44.19
CA PRO A 107 8.09 -1.30 43.74
C PRO A 107 6.62 -1.16 44.14
N ARG A 108 6.23 0.01 44.66
CA ARG A 108 4.87 0.21 45.21
C ARG A 108 3.79 0.02 44.15
N SER A 109 4.02 0.49 42.92
CA SER A 109 3.05 0.37 41.83
C SER A 109 2.95 -1.06 41.31
N ALA A 110 4.06 -1.81 41.31
CA ALA A 110 4.02 -3.25 41.03
C ALA A 110 3.24 -4.01 42.11
N LEU A 111 3.42 -3.70 43.39
CA LEU A 111 2.62 -4.30 44.47
C LEU A 111 1.13 -3.96 44.32
N ALA A 112 0.80 -2.71 43.98
CA ALA A 112 -0.57 -2.25 43.76
C ALA A 112 -1.22 -2.94 42.55
N SER A 113 -0.44 -3.31 41.53
CA SER A 113 -0.91 -4.10 40.38
C SER A 113 -0.95 -5.62 40.65
N GLY A 114 -0.82 -6.06 41.91
CA GLY A 114 -0.89 -7.46 42.32
C GLY A 114 0.40 -8.27 42.16
N GLN A 115 1.52 -7.61 41.86
CA GLN A 115 2.81 -8.27 41.67
C GLN A 115 3.59 -8.37 43.00
N PHE A 116 3.38 -9.48 43.73
CA PHE A 116 3.97 -9.69 45.05
C PHE A 116 5.36 -10.35 45.05
N LEU A 117 5.76 -10.99 43.94
CA LEU A 117 7.13 -11.52 43.81
C LEU A 117 8.13 -10.39 43.55
N PRO A 118 9.41 -10.52 43.98
CA PRO A 118 10.40 -9.48 43.82
C PRO A 118 10.59 -9.02 42.37
N GLN A 119 10.42 -7.71 42.13
CA GLN A 119 10.64 -7.06 40.83
C GLN A 119 11.85 -6.14 40.87
N MET A 120 12.51 -5.94 39.74
CA MET A 120 13.63 -5.01 39.64
C MET A 120 13.12 -3.57 39.66
N ALA A 121 12.14 -3.28 38.81
CA ALA A 121 11.59 -1.95 38.66
C ALA A 121 10.14 -1.98 38.15
N PHE A 122 9.41 -0.92 38.49
CA PHE A 122 8.22 -0.46 37.78
C PHE A 122 8.56 0.86 37.09
N VAL A 123 8.21 1.02 35.83
CA VAL A 123 8.50 2.20 35.03
C VAL A 123 7.21 2.75 34.48
N HIS A 124 6.84 3.95 34.89
CA HIS A 124 5.82 4.74 34.22
C HIS A 124 6.50 5.71 33.28
N ALA A 125 6.08 5.77 32.02
CA ALA A 125 6.55 6.73 31.04
C ALA A 125 5.36 7.34 30.33
N GLU A 126 5.40 8.64 30.07
CA GLU A 126 4.36 9.35 29.34
C GLU A 126 4.96 10.43 28.45
N LEU A 127 4.27 10.76 27.36
CA LEU A 127 4.65 11.88 26.51
C LEU A 127 4.71 13.14 27.37
N ALA A 128 5.84 13.84 27.35
CA ALA A 128 6.00 15.08 28.08
C ALA A 128 5.30 16.21 27.33
N ARG A 129 4.69 17.12 28.09
CA ARG A 129 4.04 18.29 27.52
C ARG A 129 5.11 19.30 27.08
N THR A 130 5.33 19.38 25.77
CA THR A 130 6.17 20.39 25.12
C THR A 130 5.32 21.26 24.19
N GLU A 131 5.84 22.41 23.74
CA GLU A 131 5.12 23.27 22.80
C GLU A 131 4.77 22.54 21.49
N LEU A 132 5.64 21.64 21.01
CA LEU A 132 5.42 20.86 19.78
C LEU A 132 4.18 19.98 19.85
N VAL A 133 3.94 19.32 21.00
CA VAL A 133 2.82 18.37 21.18
C VAL A 133 1.63 18.97 21.93
N LYS A 134 1.66 20.28 22.20
CA LYS A 134 0.58 20.97 22.92
C LYS A 134 -0.81 20.77 22.28
N PRO A 135 -0.98 20.83 20.95
CA PRO A 135 -2.29 20.57 20.32
C PRO A 135 -2.82 19.16 20.63
N LEU A 136 -1.92 18.16 20.67
CA LEU A 136 -2.31 16.78 20.99
C LEU A 136 -2.82 16.65 22.44
N PHE A 137 -2.21 17.39 23.38
CA PHE A 137 -2.73 17.44 24.76
C PHE A 137 -4.07 18.15 24.88
N GLU A 138 -4.34 19.15 24.03
CA GLU A 138 -5.65 19.82 24.00
C GLU A 138 -6.73 18.86 23.48
N LEU A 139 -6.43 18.09 22.43
CA LEU A 139 -7.30 17.05 21.87
C LEU A 139 -7.65 15.94 22.87
N THR A 140 -6.72 15.61 23.78
CA THR A 140 -6.92 14.57 24.81
C THR A 140 -7.42 15.12 26.13
N LYS A 141 -8.02 16.33 26.13
CA LYS A 141 -8.56 17.01 27.33
C LYS A 141 -7.51 17.10 28.45
N ASN A 142 -6.28 17.42 28.07
CA ASN A 142 -5.08 17.54 28.91
C ASN A 142 -4.56 16.24 29.53
N ALA A 143 -5.12 15.07 29.20
CA ALA A 143 -4.53 13.78 29.58
C ALA A 143 -3.27 13.47 28.74
N ALA A 144 -2.34 12.69 29.27
CA ALA A 144 -1.17 12.24 28.53
C ALA A 144 -1.59 11.45 27.28
N PRO A 145 -1.31 11.92 26.05
CA PRO A 145 -1.78 11.27 24.82
C PRO A 145 -1.25 9.86 24.62
N LEU A 146 -0.03 9.61 25.08
CA LEU A 146 0.66 8.33 25.02
C LEU A 146 1.34 8.07 26.37
N TRP A 147 1.11 6.88 26.93
CA TRP A 147 1.70 6.46 28.20
C TRP A 147 2.01 4.96 28.22
N SER A 148 2.89 4.53 29.11
CA SER A 148 3.31 3.14 29.31
C SER A 148 3.70 2.86 30.75
N ASP A 149 3.20 1.74 31.28
CA ASP A 149 3.58 1.13 32.55
C ASP A 149 4.29 -0.20 32.27
N THR A 150 5.56 -0.31 32.64
CA THR A 150 6.37 -1.51 32.44
C THR A 150 6.89 -2.05 33.78
N ILE A 151 6.63 -3.33 34.05
CA ILE A 151 7.21 -4.07 35.17
C ILE A 151 8.38 -4.89 34.64
N VAL A 152 9.55 -4.74 35.26
CA VAL A 152 10.77 -5.48 34.91
C VAL A 152 11.20 -6.37 36.08
N SER A 153 11.36 -7.66 35.82
CA SER A 153 11.84 -8.64 36.80
C SER A 153 13.36 -8.70 36.88
N TYR A 154 13.90 -9.27 37.96
CA TYR A 154 15.35 -9.52 38.08
C TYR A 154 15.90 -10.50 37.03
N SER A 155 15.05 -11.35 36.45
CA SER A 155 15.43 -12.21 35.31
C SER A 155 15.56 -11.45 33.99
N GLY A 156 15.09 -10.20 33.94
CA GLY A 156 15.00 -9.38 32.75
C GLY A 156 13.74 -9.59 31.92
N ASN A 157 12.78 -10.41 32.39
CA ASN A 157 11.45 -10.47 31.80
C ASN A 157 10.69 -9.17 32.08
N ALA A 158 9.89 -8.73 31.13
CA ALA A 158 9.07 -7.53 31.24
C ALA A 158 7.60 -7.81 30.95
N SER A 159 6.72 -7.06 31.59
CA SER A 159 5.29 -6.96 31.28
C SER A 159 4.95 -5.49 31.11
N THR A 160 4.26 -5.13 30.04
CA THR A 160 3.94 -3.75 29.70
C THR A 160 2.44 -3.58 29.51
N ARG A 161 1.94 -2.43 29.95
CA ARG A 161 0.62 -1.90 29.59
C ARG A 161 0.83 -0.47 29.13
N SER A 162 0.45 -0.17 27.91
CA SER A 162 0.50 1.17 27.34
C SER A 162 -0.89 1.59 26.87
N GLY A 163 -1.07 2.88 26.63
CA GLY A 163 -2.33 3.37 26.09
C GLY A 163 -2.18 4.66 25.30
N LEU A 164 -3.13 4.83 24.38
CA LEU A 164 -3.44 6.08 23.71
C LEU A 164 -4.69 6.66 24.36
N ALA A 165 -4.64 7.94 24.71
CA ALA A 165 -5.79 8.62 25.28
C ALA A 165 -6.92 8.77 24.24
N PRO A 166 -8.20 8.73 24.68
CA PRO A 166 -9.31 9.00 23.80
C PRO A 166 -9.26 10.45 23.30
N ILE A 167 -9.74 10.65 22.07
CA ILE A 167 -9.91 11.96 21.45
C ILE A 167 -11.39 12.15 21.18
N ASP A 168 -11.89 13.34 21.50
CA ASP A 168 -13.27 13.74 21.30
C ASP A 168 -13.24 15.22 20.97
N PHE A 169 -13.26 15.49 19.66
CA PHE A 169 -13.01 16.78 19.06
C PHE A 169 -14.16 17.14 18.13
N THR A 170 -14.67 18.36 18.29
CA THR A 170 -15.68 18.95 17.42
C THR A 170 -15.26 20.38 17.13
N GLU A 171 -15.12 20.70 15.84
CA GLU A 171 -14.90 22.06 15.35
C GLU A 171 -15.79 22.29 14.13
N ASP A 172 -16.55 23.37 14.16
CA ASP A 172 -17.64 23.66 13.22
C ASP A 172 -18.61 22.47 13.08
N ASP A 173 -18.78 21.95 11.86
CA ASP A 173 -19.64 20.82 11.55
C ASP A 173 -18.86 19.49 11.50
N VAL A 174 -17.59 19.47 11.90
CA VAL A 174 -16.73 18.27 11.88
C VAL A 174 -16.54 17.72 13.30
N THR A 175 -16.83 16.44 13.48
CA THR A 175 -16.59 15.70 14.72
C THR A 175 -15.68 14.49 14.48
N LEU A 176 -14.60 14.39 15.25
CA LEU A 176 -13.72 13.23 15.33
C LEU A 176 -13.80 12.62 16.73
N SER A 177 -14.15 11.34 16.81
CA SER A 177 -14.18 10.59 18.06
C SER A 177 -13.35 9.31 17.97
N PHE A 178 -12.35 9.19 18.84
CA PHE A 178 -11.52 8.00 19.01
C PHE A 178 -11.63 7.49 20.44
N SER A 179 -11.92 6.19 20.59
CA SER A 179 -12.12 5.55 21.90
C SER A 179 -10.86 5.50 22.79
N GLY A 180 -9.69 5.84 22.23
CA GLY A 180 -8.41 5.46 22.81
C GLY A 180 -8.03 4.03 22.42
N ALA A 181 -6.82 3.62 22.77
CA ALA A 181 -6.31 2.28 22.55
C ALA A 181 -5.54 1.79 23.77
N THR A 182 -5.52 0.49 24.00
CA THR A 182 -4.69 -0.14 25.02
C THR A 182 -3.81 -1.21 24.42
N LEU A 183 -2.52 -1.16 24.72
CA LEU A 183 -1.54 -2.19 24.37
C LEU A 183 -1.15 -2.94 25.65
N THR A 184 -1.15 -4.25 25.61
CA THR A 184 -0.56 -5.10 26.65
C THR A 184 0.51 -5.98 26.03
N GLY A 185 1.58 -6.29 26.75
CA GLY A 185 2.62 -7.14 26.19
C GLY A 185 3.53 -7.76 27.23
N THR A 186 4.23 -8.81 26.81
CA THR A 186 5.23 -9.48 27.63
C THR A 186 6.51 -9.69 26.82
N PHE A 187 7.64 -9.72 27.52
CA PHE A 187 8.94 -10.06 26.95
C PHE A 187 9.67 -11.03 27.88
N GLN A 188 10.18 -12.11 27.31
CA GLN A 188 10.97 -13.12 27.99
C GLN A 188 12.41 -13.05 27.52
N ARG A 189 13.32 -12.67 28.41
CA ARG A 189 14.73 -12.44 28.05
C ARG A 189 15.46 -13.72 27.68
N ALA A 190 15.13 -14.83 28.34
CA ALA A 190 15.83 -16.11 28.15
C ALA A 190 15.66 -16.67 26.73
N THR A 191 14.45 -16.59 26.20
CA THR A 191 14.06 -17.07 24.87
C THR A 191 14.04 -15.95 23.82
N ARG A 192 14.18 -14.69 24.25
CA ARG A 192 13.99 -13.49 23.42
C ARG A 192 12.65 -13.53 22.68
N SER A 193 11.61 -13.95 23.40
CA SER A 193 10.25 -14.05 22.87
C SER A 193 9.34 -13.00 23.50
N GLY A 194 8.32 -12.58 22.77
CA GLY A 194 7.37 -11.58 23.25
C GLY A 194 5.95 -11.85 22.77
N THR A 195 5.01 -11.24 23.48
CA THR A 195 3.62 -11.14 23.06
C THR A 195 3.17 -9.70 23.13
N ALA A 196 2.29 -9.28 22.25
CA ALA A 196 1.63 -7.98 22.32
C ALA A 196 0.16 -8.14 21.92
N ARG A 197 -0.73 -7.39 22.56
CA ARG A 197 -2.13 -7.25 22.18
C ARG A 197 -2.53 -5.79 22.26
N LEU A 198 -2.97 -5.21 21.16
CA LEU A 198 -3.56 -3.89 21.07
C LEU A 198 -5.08 -4.04 20.85
N ASP A 199 -5.86 -3.24 21.56
CA ASP A 199 -7.31 -3.15 21.38
C ASP A 199 -7.73 -1.67 21.31
N ALA A 200 -8.61 -1.32 20.37
CA ALA A 200 -9.32 -0.05 20.32
C ALA A 200 -10.78 -0.26 19.88
N GLU A 201 -11.72 0.44 20.51
CA GLU A 201 -13.15 0.18 20.32
C GLU A 201 -13.68 0.83 19.03
N TYR A 202 -13.34 2.09 18.77
CA TYR A 202 -13.77 2.78 17.56
C TYR A 202 -12.92 4.01 17.22
N VAL A 203 -12.87 4.31 15.92
CA VAL A 203 -12.62 5.64 15.36
C VAL A 203 -13.86 6.03 14.58
N ARG A 204 -14.35 7.25 14.77
CA ARG A 204 -15.51 7.80 14.07
C ARG A 204 -15.21 9.21 13.62
N PHE A 205 -15.66 9.53 12.42
CA PHE A 205 -15.60 10.84 11.82
C PHE A 205 -16.99 11.19 11.29
N THR A 206 -17.45 12.39 11.57
CA THR A 206 -18.69 12.95 11.03
C THR A 206 -18.40 14.34 10.52
N ALA A 207 -18.80 14.64 9.29
CA ALA A 207 -18.84 15.98 8.75
C ALA A 207 -20.30 16.31 8.40
N ASP A 208 -20.94 17.12 9.24
CA ASP A 208 -22.24 17.71 8.97
C ASP A 208 -22.08 18.92 8.00
N GLY A 209 -23.18 19.50 7.53
CA GLY A 209 -23.15 20.66 6.62
C GLY A 209 -23.06 20.27 5.14
N ASP A 210 -22.16 20.91 4.37
CA ASP A 210 -22.09 20.73 2.90
C ASP A 210 -21.67 19.32 2.48
N GLN A 211 -20.98 18.54 3.33
CA GLN A 211 -20.48 17.20 3.00
C GLN A 211 -21.39 16.04 3.47
N ASP A 212 -22.22 16.24 4.51
CA ASP A 212 -23.09 15.23 5.19
C ASP A 212 -22.57 13.76 5.12
N THR A 213 -21.36 13.54 5.64
CA THR A 213 -20.62 12.27 5.56
C THR A 213 -20.30 11.71 6.95
N GLN A 214 -20.46 10.41 7.11
CA GLN A 214 -20.09 9.67 8.32
C GLN A 214 -19.15 8.52 7.97
N MET A 215 -18.04 8.39 8.70
CA MET A 215 -17.10 7.28 8.58
C MET A 215 -16.86 6.66 9.94
N SER A 216 -16.73 5.34 10.00
CA SER A 216 -16.39 4.66 11.23
C SER A 216 -15.61 3.38 10.98
N ALA A 217 -14.73 3.04 11.92
CA ALA A 217 -14.06 1.76 12.00
C ALA A 217 -14.10 1.28 13.45
N THR A 218 -14.62 0.07 13.70
CA THR A 218 -14.92 -0.44 15.03
C THR A 218 -14.24 -1.78 15.32
N GLY A 219 -13.92 -2.02 16.59
CA GLY A 219 -13.37 -3.28 17.06
C GLY A 219 -12.00 -3.59 16.50
N TRP A 220 -11.06 -2.65 16.62
CA TRP A 220 -9.67 -2.84 16.22
C TRP A 220 -8.96 -3.75 17.22
N SER A 221 -8.25 -4.75 16.70
CA SER A 221 -7.36 -5.57 17.50
C SER A 221 -6.11 -5.95 16.73
N VAL A 222 -4.98 -5.99 17.42
CA VAL A 222 -3.71 -6.51 16.91
C VAL A 222 -3.16 -7.47 17.94
N ASP A 223 -2.85 -8.71 17.56
CA ASP A 223 -2.15 -9.66 18.40
C ASP A 223 -0.82 -10.03 17.74
N MET A 224 0.25 -10.05 18.52
CA MET A 224 1.57 -10.44 18.06
C MET A 224 2.17 -11.45 19.03
N ARG A 225 2.81 -12.49 18.49
CA ARG A 225 3.64 -13.43 19.23
C ARG A 225 4.92 -13.63 18.46
N SER A 226 6.06 -13.43 19.10
CA SER A 226 7.34 -13.49 18.43
C SER A 226 8.41 -14.19 19.25
N HIS A 227 9.44 -14.69 18.57
CA HIS A 227 10.66 -15.20 19.17
C HIS A 227 11.85 -15.02 18.23
N GLN A 228 13.06 -15.07 18.79
CA GLN A 228 14.28 -15.06 17.98
C GLN A 228 14.45 -16.39 17.23
N GLY A 229 14.64 -16.34 15.92
CA GLY A 229 15.03 -17.45 15.05
C GLY A 229 16.54 -17.68 15.02
N LYS A 230 16.98 -18.83 14.47
CA LYS A 230 18.40 -19.21 14.41
C LYS A 230 19.19 -18.34 13.45
N HIS A 231 18.56 -17.91 12.36
CA HIS A 231 19.18 -17.09 11.31
C HIS A 231 19.12 -15.58 11.60
N GLY A 232 18.78 -15.17 12.82
CA GLY A 232 18.77 -13.76 13.24
C GLY A 232 17.47 -13.01 12.99
N PHE A 233 16.50 -13.62 12.30
CA PHE A 233 15.16 -13.07 12.14
C PHE A 233 14.33 -13.20 13.43
N THR A 234 13.38 -12.30 13.62
CA THR A 234 12.31 -12.46 14.60
C THR A 234 11.16 -13.17 13.90
N LEU A 235 10.80 -14.34 14.40
CA LEU A 235 9.79 -15.23 13.83
C LEU A 235 8.53 -15.23 14.70
N GLY A 236 7.41 -15.67 14.15
CA GLY A 236 6.16 -15.79 14.87
C GLY A 236 4.96 -15.31 14.06
N GLU A 237 3.91 -14.93 14.79
CA GLU A 237 2.59 -14.65 14.25
C GLU A 237 2.15 -13.22 14.60
N SER A 238 1.59 -12.52 13.63
CA SER A 238 0.95 -11.21 13.80
C SER A 238 -0.43 -11.25 13.17
N THR A 239 -1.47 -10.90 13.92
CA THR A 239 -2.83 -10.81 13.42
C THR A 239 -3.41 -9.43 13.68
N MET A 240 -4.08 -8.86 12.70
CA MET A 240 -4.87 -7.63 12.81
C MET A 240 -6.32 -7.95 12.46
N ALA A 241 -7.28 -7.36 13.16
CA ALA A 241 -8.68 -7.45 12.82
C ALA A 241 -9.43 -6.15 13.10
N ILE A 242 -10.38 -5.82 12.25
CA ILE A 242 -11.34 -4.72 12.37
C ILE A 242 -12.72 -5.34 12.16
N LYS A 243 -13.62 -5.18 13.14
CA LYS A 243 -14.94 -5.83 13.10
C LYS A 243 -15.89 -5.23 12.08
N GLY A 244 -15.83 -3.92 11.89
CA GLY A 244 -16.70 -3.24 10.94
C GLY A 244 -16.14 -1.89 10.54
N ILE A 245 -16.12 -1.63 9.25
CA ILE A 245 -15.82 -0.35 8.62
C ILE A 245 -17.11 0.11 7.92
N ALA A 246 -17.48 1.36 8.07
CA ALA A 246 -18.65 1.91 7.41
C ALA A 246 -18.43 3.36 6.97
N MET A 247 -18.98 3.70 5.81
CA MET A 247 -19.04 5.05 5.26
C MET A 247 -20.46 5.31 4.76
N ILE A 248 -21.03 6.44 5.17
CA ILE A 248 -22.33 6.91 4.72
C ILE A 248 -22.17 8.33 4.21
N ASP A 249 -22.40 8.57 2.92
CA ASP A 249 -22.58 9.90 2.34
C ASP A 249 -24.07 10.07 2.00
N LYS A 250 -24.75 10.98 2.71
CA LYS A 250 -26.20 11.16 2.52
C LYS A 250 -26.56 11.92 1.26
N ARG A 251 -25.64 12.69 0.67
CA ARG A 251 -25.88 13.47 -0.56
C ARG A 251 -25.89 12.56 -1.77
N GLU A 252 -24.91 11.67 -1.85
CA GLU A 252 -24.81 10.65 -2.90
C GLU A 252 -25.69 9.43 -2.64
N SER A 253 -26.42 9.41 -1.51
CA SER A 253 -27.20 8.24 -1.06
C SER A 253 -26.35 6.96 -1.02
N LEU A 254 -25.08 7.10 -0.64
CA LEU A 254 -24.07 6.05 -0.64
C LEU A 254 -23.88 5.52 0.78
N ASP A 255 -24.04 4.21 0.96
CA ASP A 255 -23.88 3.49 2.23
C ASP A 255 -23.00 2.25 1.98
N ILE A 256 -21.73 2.33 2.38
CA ILE A 256 -20.75 1.26 2.21
C ILE A 256 -20.40 0.71 3.59
N SER A 257 -20.42 -0.62 3.74
CA SER A 257 -19.91 -1.29 4.94
C SER A 257 -19.09 -2.53 4.60
N LEU A 258 -18.03 -2.75 5.36
CA LEU A 258 -17.19 -3.95 5.31
C LEU A 258 -17.07 -4.56 6.70
N ASP A 259 -17.55 -5.78 6.86
CA ASP A 259 -17.45 -6.52 8.12
C ASP A 259 -16.20 -7.37 8.18
N ASP A 260 -15.72 -7.66 9.40
CA ASP A 260 -14.70 -8.68 9.71
C ASP A 260 -13.46 -8.67 8.80
N LEU A 261 -12.86 -7.50 8.60
CA LEU A 261 -11.56 -7.38 7.94
C LEU A 261 -10.47 -7.94 8.84
N SER A 262 -9.67 -8.89 8.34
CA SER A 262 -8.56 -9.47 9.09
C SER A 262 -7.33 -9.74 8.23
N TYR A 263 -6.17 -9.60 8.87
CA TYR A 263 -4.85 -9.89 8.31
C TYR A 263 -4.10 -10.81 9.27
N ARG A 264 -3.39 -11.80 8.73
CA ARG A 264 -2.53 -12.72 9.48
C ARG A 264 -1.20 -12.86 8.75
N ALA A 265 -0.11 -12.48 9.40
CA ALA A 265 1.25 -12.84 9.00
C ALA A 265 1.81 -13.94 9.90
N LEU A 266 2.49 -14.91 9.30
CA LEU A 266 3.15 -16.00 10.00
C LEU A 266 4.52 -16.25 9.37
N ALA A 267 5.57 -16.15 10.19
CA ALA A 267 6.93 -16.55 9.83
C ALA A 267 7.38 -17.70 10.71
N THR A 268 7.81 -18.80 10.09
CA THR A 268 8.26 -20.01 10.78
C THR A 268 9.60 -20.48 10.22
N GLU A 269 10.32 -21.27 11.01
CA GLU A 269 11.62 -21.81 10.61
C GLU A 269 11.60 -23.34 10.76
N ASP A 270 12.02 -24.04 9.70
CA ASP A 270 12.19 -25.49 9.65
C ASP A 270 13.60 -25.83 9.16
N GLY A 271 14.45 -26.35 10.05
CA GLY A 271 15.85 -26.59 9.75
C GLY A 271 16.60 -25.29 9.43
N ASP A 272 17.08 -25.20 8.18
CA ASP A 272 17.77 -24.04 7.59
C ASP A 272 16.84 -23.14 6.76
N TYR A 273 15.56 -23.49 6.68
CA TYR A 273 14.58 -22.81 5.83
C TYR A 273 13.59 -21.97 6.62
N ILE A 274 13.11 -20.91 5.99
CA ILE A 274 12.08 -20.01 6.51
C ILE A 274 10.86 -20.08 5.59
N ASP A 275 9.69 -20.20 6.21
CA ASP A 275 8.40 -20.12 5.55
C ASP A 275 7.68 -18.86 6.03
N ILE A 276 7.12 -18.10 5.08
CA ILE A 276 6.40 -16.84 5.31
C ILE A 276 5.01 -16.98 4.68
N GLU A 277 3.98 -16.68 5.44
CA GLU A 277 2.59 -16.71 5.01
C GLU A 277 1.90 -15.41 5.41
N ALA A 278 1.12 -14.84 4.48
CA ALA A 278 0.25 -13.69 4.69
C ALA A 278 -1.16 -14.05 4.21
N ALA A 279 -2.15 -13.93 5.09
CA ALA A 279 -3.54 -14.20 4.79
C ALA A 279 -4.42 -13.00 5.11
N TYR A 280 -5.28 -12.64 4.18
CA TYR A 280 -6.26 -11.56 4.26
C TYR A 280 -7.65 -12.17 4.13
N LYS A 281 -8.59 -11.72 4.96
CA LYS A 281 -10.00 -12.11 4.86
C LYS A 281 -10.87 -10.91 5.14
N THR A 282 -12.01 -10.85 4.45
CA THR A 282 -13.07 -9.91 4.75
C THR A 282 -14.35 -10.69 5.00
N GLY A 283 -15.21 -10.16 5.85
CA GLY A 283 -16.63 -10.46 5.83
C GLY A 283 -17.33 -9.80 4.64
N PRO A 284 -18.67 -9.73 4.66
CA PRO A 284 -19.45 -9.11 3.61
C PRO A 284 -19.09 -7.63 3.39
N LEU A 285 -18.75 -7.27 2.15
CA LEU A 285 -18.85 -5.93 1.61
C LEU A 285 -20.31 -5.68 1.23
N THR A 286 -20.87 -4.58 1.71
CA THR A 286 -22.24 -4.16 1.40
C THR A 286 -22.19 -2.75 0.84
N VAL A 287 -22.89 -2.50 -0.27
CA VAL A 287 -23.06 -1.18 -0.86
C VAL A 287 -24.55 -0.93 -1.04
N ASN A 288 -25.07 0.16 -0.49
CA ASN A 288 -26.48 0.53 -0.50
C ASN A 288 -27.40 -0.63 -0.04
N LYS A 289 -26.97 -1.35 1.01
CA LYS A 289 -27.63 -2.54 1.60
C LYS A 289 -27.66 -3.78 0.69
N ILE A 290 -26.92 -3.77 -0.42
CA ILE A 290 -26.74 -4.91 -1.30
C ILE A 290 -25.42 -5.61 -0.94
N PRO A 291 -25.42 -6.92 -0.62
CA PRO A 291 -24.20 -7.65 -0.29
C PRO A 291 -23.41 -7.99 -1.57
N PHE A 292 -22.23 -7.38 -1.73
CA PHE A 292 -21.31 -7.66 -2.83
C PHE A 292 -20.43 -8.90 -2.58
N GLY A 293 -20.45 -9.46 -1.37
CA GLY A 293 -19.76 -10.70 -1.04
C GLY A 293 -18.56 -10.50 -0.12
N SER A 294 -17.73 -11.54 0.01
CA SER A 294 -16.60 -11.58 0.94
C SER A 294 -15.35 -12.11 0.25
N GLY A 295 -14.19 -11.60 0.66
CA GLY A 295 -12.89 -11.92 0.07
C GLY A 295 -11.99 -12.76 0.97
N GLU A 296 -11.15 -13.59 0.37
CA GLU A 296 -10.01 -14.26 1.01
C GLU A 296 -8.81 -14.23 0.05
N LEU A 297 -7.62 -13.96 0.57
CA LEU A 297 -6.36 -13.98 -0.15
C LEU A 297 -5.31 -14.62 0.75
N ASN A 298 -4.58 -15.61 0.24
CA ASN A 298 -3.42 -16.19 0.94
C ASN A 298 -2.20 -16.16 0.02
N VAL A 299 -1.09 -15.63 0.53
CA VAL A 299 0.21 -15.62 -0.11
C VAL A 299 1.18 -16.35 0.79
N LYS A 300 1.93 -17.31 0.23
CA LYS A 300 2.93 -18.07 0.97
C LYS A 300 4.20 -18.26 0.18
N ALA A 301 5.33 -17.93 0.79
CA ALA A 301 6.66 -18.28 0.33
C ALA A 301 7.23 -19.35 1.26
N SER A 302 7.65 -20.49 0.69
CA SER A 302 8.16 -21.62 1.47
C SER A 302 9.58 -21.99 1.05
N ARG A 303 10.31 -22.63 1.97
CA ARG A 303 11.67 -23.13 1.76
C ARG A 303 12.68 -22.04 1.38
N LEU A 304 12.55 -20.86 1.96
CA LEU A 304 13.53 -19.78 1.77
C LEU A 304 14.78 -20.11 2.59
N ASP A 305 15.95 -20.25 1.96
CA ASP A 305 17.20 -20.47 2.69
C ASP A 305 17.47 -19.29 3.63
N GLY A 306 17.56 -19.57 4.94
CA GLY A 306 17.64 -18.53 5.97
C GLY A 306 18.93 -17.70 5.92
N GLN A 307 20.04 -18.28 5.46
CA GLN A 307 21.30 -17.53 5.30
C GLN A 307 21.27 -16.64 4.06
N ALA A 308 20.78 -17.16 2.93
CA ALA A 308 20.62 -16.40 1.70
C ALA A 308 19.62 -15.23 1.91
N LEU A 309 18.48 -15.50 2.56
CA LEU A 309 17.48 -14.48 2.87
C LEU A 309 18.07 -13.38 3.77
N LYS A 310 18.89 -13.75 4.76
CA LYS A 310 19.59 -12.77 5.60
C LYS A 310 20.57 -11.92 4.79
N ALA A 311 21.37 -12.54 3.93
CA ALA A 311 22.33 -11.80 3.10
C ALA A 311 21.63 -10.82 2.14
N LEU A 312 20.53 -11.24 1.51
CA LEU A 312 19.70 -10.37 0.66
C LEU A 312 19.09 -9.22 1.46
N SER A 313 18.53 -9.50 2.64
CA SER A 313 17.94 -8.48 3.51
C SER A 313 18.97 -7.46 4.00
N ASP A 314 20.16 -7.92 4.41
CA ASP A 314 21.25 -7.04 4.82
C ASP A 314 21.74 -6.17 3.66
N GLY A 315 21.85 -6.75 2.46
CA GLY A 315 22.21 -6.06 1.23
C GLY A 315 21.19 -5.00 0.79
N TYR A 316 19.90 -5.33 0.81
CA TYR A 316 18.81 -4.38 0.52
C TYR A 316 18.83 -3.19 1.49
N ASN A 317 18.97 -3.46 2.79
CA ASN A 317 19.07 -2.38 3.79
C ASN A 317 20.31 -1.50 3.59
N GLN A 318 21.42 -2.08 3.12
CA GLN A 318 22.62 -1.30 2.79
C GLN A 318 22.40 -0.43 1.55
N LEU A 319 21.69 -0.94 0.54
CA LEU A 319 21.33 -0.21 -0.66
C LEU A 319 20.43 1.00 -0.33
N LEU A 320 19.33 0.77 0.39
CA LEU A 320 18.42 1.84 0.81
C LEU A 320 19.15 2.93 1.60
N ARG A 321 20.01 2.54 2.55
CA ARG A 321 20.82 3.52 3.30
C ARG A 321 21.77 4.31 2.40
N GLY A 322 22.34 3.67 1.37
CA GLY A 322 23.17 4.34 0.38
C GLY A 322 22.37 5.41 -0.38
N TYR A 323 21.22 5.01 -0.92
CA TYR A 323 20.29 5.88 -1.65
C TYR A 323 19.91 7.12 -0.85
N PHE A 324 19.42 6.94 0.38
CA PHE A 324 19.02 8.07 1.23
C PHE A 324 20.19 8.93 1.73
N ALA A 325 21.41 8.39 1.80
CA ALA A 325 22.58 9.13 2.28
C ALA A 325 23.29 9.95 1.20
N THR A 326 23.17 9.59 -0.08
CA THR A 326 23.79 10.32 -1.19
C THR A 326 22.80 11.19 -1.94
N GLY A 327 21.49 10.91 -1.87
CA GLY A 327 20.47 11.62 -2.67
C GLY A 327 20.66 11.45 -4.17
N GLU A 328 21.52 10.52 -4.60
CA GLU A 328 21.76 10.20 -6.00
C GLU A 328 20.75 9.14 -6.43
N THR A 329 19.89 9.52 -7.37
CA THR A 329 18.80 8.70 -7.88
C THR A 329 19.21 7.80 -9.06
N ASP A 330 20.43 7.92 -9.59
CA ASP A 330 20.61 7.68 -11.04
C ASP A 330 21.82 6.83 -11.49
N GLU A 331 22.56 6.16 -10.60
CA GLU A 331 23.68 5.28 -11.04
C GLU A 331 23.32 3.78 -11.14
N GLY A 332 22.07 3.39 -10.88
CA GLY A 332 21.69 1.97 -10.87
C GLY A 332 22.48 1.15 -9.83
N LEU A 333 22.40 -0.18 -9.94
CA LEU A 333 23.14 -1.10 -9.06
C LEU A 333 24.61 -1.15 -9.45
N LYS A 334 25.51 -0.97 -8.48
CA LYS A 334 26.96 -1.20 -8.69
C LYS A 334 27.24 -2.68 -8.97
N ASP A 335 28.29 -2.96 -9.72
CA ASP A 335 28.68 -4.33 -10.08
C ASP A 335 28.80 -5.26 -8.86
N GLU A 336 29.32 -4.77 -7.73
CA GLU A 336 29.40 -5.56 -6.49
C GLU A 336 28.02 -5.85 -5.87
N GLN A 337 27.08 -4.89 -5.96
CA GLN A 337 25.71 -5.05 -5.47
C GLN A 337 24.93 -6.04 -6.34
N LEU A 338 25.09 -5.93 -7.66
CA LEU A 338 24.52 -6.87 -8.63
C LEU A 338 25.08 -8.29 -8.41
N THR A 339 26.39 -8.42 -8.21
CA THR A 339 27.04 -9.70 -7.90
C THR A 339 26.47 -10.32 -6.62
N MET A 340 26.31 -9.53 -5.56
CA MET A 340 25.72 -9.99 -4.30
C MET A 340 24.27 -10.48 -4.47
N LEU A 341 23.46 -9.75 -5.23
CA LEU A 341 22.06 -10.14 -5.52
C LEU A 341 22.02 -11.44 -6.33
N ILE A 342 22.86 -11.58 -7.36
CA ILE A 342 22.93 -12.79 -8.20
C ILE A 342 23.40 -13.99 -7.37
N GLU A 343 24.46 -13.86 -6.57
CA GLU A 343 24.99 -14.96 -5.77
C GLU A 343 23.99 -15.43 -4.72
N ASN A 344 23.40 -14.51 -3.96
CA ASN A 344 22.45 -14.87 -2.90
C ASN A 344 21.09 -15.26 -3.47
N GLY A 345 20.66 -14.68 -4.59
CA GLY A 345 19.51 -15.16 -5.38
C GLY A 345 19.73 -16.59 -5.85
N GLY A 346 20.91 -16.91 -6.38
CA GLY A 346 21.27 -18.28 -6.77
C GLY A 346 21.28 -19.27 -5.60
N ARG A 347 21.66 -18.84 -4.39
CA ARG A 347 21.56 -19.66 -3.16
C ARG A 347 20.11 -19.87 -2.75
N LEU A 348 19.29 -18.83 -2.81
CA LEU A 348 17.86 -18.93 -2.52
C LEU A 348 17.21 -19.96 -3.46
N LEU A 349 17.49 -19.85 -4.76
CA LEU A 349 17.01 -20.80 -5.78
C LEU A 349 17.52 -22.23 -5.57
N ALA A 350 18.74 -22.41 -5.04
CA ALA A 350 19.27 -23.73 -4.71
C ALA A 350 18.50 -24.45 -3.60
N GLY A 351 17.80 -23.70 -2.73
CA GLY A 351 16.91 -24.24 -1.71
C GLY A 351 15.61 -24.85 -2.25
N GLY A 352 15.31 -24.58 -3.52
CA GLY A 352 14.06 -24.94 -4.20
C GLY A 352 12.85 -24.26 -3.57
N PRO A 353 12.82 -22.91 -3.53
CA PRO A 353 11.74 -22.18 -2.89
C PRO A 353 10.47 -22.31 -3.71
N SER A 354 9.33 -22.18 -3.04
CA SER A 354 8.03 -22.13 -3.70
C SER A 354 7.25 -20.90 -3.27
N LEU A 355 6.65 -20.21 -4.24
CA LEU A 355 5.69 -19.14 -4.02
C LEU A 355 4.30 -19.67 -4.36
N SER A 356 3.32 -19.43 -3.52
CA SER A 356 1.92 -19.76 -3.78
C SER A 356 1.01 -18.60 -3.45
N LEU A 357 0.06 -18.34 -4.33
CA LEU A 357 -1.04 -17.40 -4.18
C LEU A 357 -2.32 -18.22 -4.23
N GLY A 358 -3.00 -18.41 -3.11
CA GLY A 358 -4.20 -19.23 -3.12
C GLY A 358 -4.60 -19.78 -1.75
N PRO A 359 -5.90 -19.82 -1.43
CA PRO A 359 -6.99 -19.35 -2.29
C PRO A 359 -7.04 -17.81 -2.33
N VAL A 360 -7.14 -17.25 -3.53
CA VAL A 360 -7.83 -15.96 -3.75
C VAL A 360 -9.27 -16.35 -4.00
N ALA A 361 -10.21 -15.95 -3.17
CA ALA A 361 -11.59 -16.35 -3.30
C ALA A 361 -12.53 -15.18 -3.05
N TRP A 362 -13.54 -15.07 -3.90
CA TRP A 362 -14.67 -14.16 -3.71
C TRP A 362 -15.95 -14.97 -3.58
N ARG A 363 -16.73 -14.69 -2.53
CA ARG A 363 -17.92 -15.48 -2.17
C ARG A 363 -19.15 -14.60 -2.04
N THR A 364 -20.22 -14.96 -2.74
CA THR A 364 -21.57 -14.41 -2.56
C THR A 364 -22.56 -15.54 -2.22
N GLU A 365 -23.82 -15.21 -1.97
CA GLU A 365 -24.87 -16.22 -1.79
C GLU A 365 -25.09 -17.10 -3.04
N LYS A 366 -24.65 -16.64 -4.22
CA LYS A 366 -24.80 -17.35 -5.49
C LYS A 366 -23.62 -18.24 -5.85
N GLY A 367 -22.54 -18.20 -5.07
CA GLY A 367 -21.41 -19.11 -5.24
C GLY A 367 -20.05 -18.47 -4.95
N GLU A 368 -19.00 -19.15 -5.37
CA GLU A 368 -17.62 -18.78 -5.11
C GLU A 368 -16.81 -18.84 -6.40
N SER A 369 -16.08 -17.77 -6.67
CA SER A 369 -14.99 -17.76 -7.65
C SER A 369 -13.66 -17.80 -6.91
N SER A 370 -12.67 -18.53 -7.46
CA SER A 370 -11.38 -18.71 -6.82
C SER A 370 -10.22 -18.83 -7.80
N LEU A 371 -9.05 -18.38 -7.38
CA LEU A 371 -7.77 -18.56 -8.05
C LEU A 371 -6.78 -19.18 -7.06
N MET A 372 -6.06 -20.17 -7.54
CA MET A 372 -4.90 -20.74 -6.86
C MET A 372 -3.77 -20.79 -7.88
N SER A 373 -2.60 -20.29 -7.51
CA SER A 373 -1.38 -20.43 -8.29
C SER A 373 -0.20 -20.81 -7.38
N SER A 374 0.72 -21.56 -7.93
CA SER A 374 1.98 -21.88 -7.28
C SER A 374 3.10 -21.98 -8.30
N ILE A 375 4.28 -21.51 -7.92
CA ILE A 375 5.49 -21.55 -8.70
C ILE A 375 6.57 -22.19 -7.82
N VAL A 376 7.23 -23.22 -8.32
CA VAL A 376 8.39 -23.84 -7.70
C VAL A 376 9.61 -23.45 -8.50
N LEU A 377 10.60 -22.89 -7.81
CA LEU A 377 11.83 -22.43 -8.41
C LEU A 377 12.98 -23.42 -8.15
N VAL A 378 14.01 -23.32 -8.98
CA VAL A 378 15.25 -24.09 -8.86
C VAL A 378 16.42 -23.23 -9.33
N LYS A 379 17.63 -23.57 -8.89
CA LYS A 379 18.83 -22.96 -9.43
C LYS A 379 19.07 -23.44 -10.87
N PRO A 380 19.22 -22.52 -11.85
CA PRO A 380 19.64 -22.87 -13.21
C PRO A 380 20.92 -23.69 -13.24
N ALA A 381 21.03 -24.63 -14.18
CA ALA A 381 22.19 -25.50 -14.30
C ALA A 381 23.33 -24.82 -15.07
N THR A 382 22.98 -23.91 -15.98
CA THR A 382 23.92 -23.11 -16.77
C THR A 382 24.43 -21.92 -15.95
N THR A 383 25.69 -21.52 -16.14
CA THR A 383 26.33 -20.50 -15.30
C THR A 383 25.71 -19.12 -15.55
N SER A 384 25.40 -18.39 -14.47
CA SER A 384 24.96 -16.99 -14.50
C SER A 384 25.96 -16.13 -15.29
N GLY A 385 25.56 -15.67 -16.47
CA GLY A 385 26.40 -14.93 -17.43
C GLY A 385 26.44 -15.52 -18.85
N GLU A 386 26.05 -16.78 -19.03
CA GLU A 386 25.92 -17.42 -20.36
C GLU A 386 24.47 -17.44 -20.87
N LEU A 387 23.50 -17.24 -19.99
CA LEU A 387 22.07 -17.20 -20.30
C LEU A 387 21.61 -15.75 -20.49
N THR A 388 20.73 -15.54 -21.46
CA THR A 388 19.88 -14.34 -21.51
C THR A 388 18.95 -14.30 -20.28
N PRO A 389 18.45 -13.13 -19.84
CA PRO A 389 17.49 -13.04 -18.73
C PRO A 389 16.27 -13.96 -18.91
N ARG A 390 15.79 -14.10 -20.15
CA ARG A 390 14.73 -15.02 -20.53
C ARG A 390 15.10 -16.49 -20.29
N GLU A 391 16.25 -16.95 -20.80
CA GLU A 391 16.69 -18.34 -20.63
C GLU A 391 16.97 -18.66 -19.15
N TYR A 392 17.41 -17.65 -18.38
CA TYR A 392 17.55 -17.79 -16.94
C TYR A 392 16.19 -18.03 -16.26
N LEU A 393 15.15 -17.28 -16.63
CA LEU A 393 13.78 -17.47 -16.12
C LEU A 393 13.25 -18.87 -16.47
N GLU A 394 13.45 -19.32 -17.72
CA GLU A 394 13.05 -20.66 -18.17
C GLU A 394 13.72 -21.78 -17.35
N GLU A 395 15.04 -21.70 -17.12
CA GLU A 395 15.76 -22.68 -16.30
C GLU A 395 15.45 -22.56 -14.79
N ALA A 396 15.08 -21.37 -14.31
CA ALA A 396 14.81 -21.13 -12.89
C ALA A 396 13.41 -21.63 -12.47
N VAL A 397 12.46 -21.72 -13.40
CA VAL A 397 11.12 -22.23 -13.12
C VAL A 397 11.11 -23.75 -13.25
N LYS A 398 10.94 -24.45 -12.12
CA LYS A 398 10.82 -25.92 -12.10
C LYS A 398 9.41 -26.39 -12.40
N ALA A 399 8.42 -25.71 -11.83
CA ALA A 399 7.01 -26.02 -12.03
C ALA A 399 6.11 -24.80 -11.79
N ILE A 400 5.00 -24.75 -12.51
CA ILE A 400 3.88 -23.81 -12.29
C ILE A 400 2.60 -24.65 -12.22
N ASP A 401 1.72 -24.35 -11.27
CA ASP A 401 0.37 -24.89 -11.21
C ASP A 401 -0.59 -23.73 -10.97
N VAL A 402 -1.58 -23.57 -11.84
CA VAL A 402 -2.63 -22.55 -11.73
C VAL A 402 -3.98 -23.22 -11.91
N LYS A 403 -4.92 -22.88 -11.05
CA LYS A 403 -6.31 -23.27 -11.15
C LYS A 403 -7.20 -22.06 -10.87
N MET A 404 -8.06 -21.76 -11.84
CA MET A 404 -9.07 -20.73 -11.74
C MET A 404 -10.46 -21.39 -11.83
N VAL A 405 -11.37 -20.95 -10.99
CA VAL A 405 -12.78 -21.35 -11.01
C VAL A 405 -13.60 -20.08 -10.94
N VAL A 406 -14.40 -19.80 -11.97
CA VAL A 406 -15.34 -18.67 -11.99
C VAL A 406 -16.76 -19.21 -11.87
N SER A 407 -17.49 -18.76 -10.85
CA SER A 407 -18.90 -19.09 -10.66
C SER A 407 -19.76 -18.16 -11.51
N LYS A 408 -20.39 -18.69 -12.57
CA LYS A 408 -21.25 -17.89 -13.45
C LYS A 408 -22.44 -17.27 -12.72
N PRO A 409 -23.18 -17.99 -11.83
CA PRO A 409 -24.26 -17.38 -11.07
C PRO A 409 -23.79 -16.24 -10.18
N MET A 410 -22.57 -16.32 -9.63
CA MET A 410 -21.98 -15.24 -8.82
C MET A 410 -21.66 -14.02 -9.67
N VAL A 411 -20.97 -14.20 -10.78
CA VAL A 411 -20.63 -13.09 -11.71
C VAL A 411 -21.90 -12.42 -12.24
N ARG A 412 -22.91 -13.21 -12.59
CA ARG A 412 -24.22 -12.73 -13.05
C ARG A 412 -24.90 -11.83 -12.01
N ASP A 413 -24.92 -12.27 -10.76
CA ASP A 413 -25.56 -11.56 -9.66
C ASP A 413 -24.85 -10.22 -9.39
N LEU A 414 -23.52 -10.21 -9.39
CA LEU A 414 -22.72 -9.00 -9.25
C LEU A 414 -22.91 -8.04 -10.42
N ALA A 415 -22.93 -8.54 -11.66
CA ALA A 415 -23.19 -7.72 -12.84
C ALA A 415 -24.58 -7.07 -12.77
N ILE A 416 -25.62 -7.81 -12.36
CA ILE A 416 -26.95 -7.25 -12.18
C ILE A 416 -26.96 -6.14 -11.12
N HIS A 417 -26.28 -6.35 -9.99
CA HIS A 417 -26.19 -5.35 -8.93
C HIS A 417 -25.48 -4.08 -9.41
N TYR A 418 -24.36 -4.24 -10.11
CA TYR A 418 -23.61 -3.13 -10.70
C TYR A 418 -24.47 -2.36 -11.72
N GLU A 419 -25.06 -3.03 -12.70
CA GLU A 419 -25.89 -2.39 -13.73
C GLU A 419 -27.16 -1.73 -13.17
N THR A 420 -27.78 -2.34 -12.16
CA THR A 420 -28.91 -1.74 -11.46
C THR A 420 -28.48 -0.49 -10.68
N SER A 421 -27.27 -0.49 -10.12
CA SER A 421 -26.70 0.71 -9.48
C SER A 421 -26.44 1.86 -10.46
N GLN A 422 -26.23 1.54 -11.75
CA GLN A 422 -26.14 2.49 -12.86
C GLN A 422 -27.51 2.92 -13.42
N GLY A 423 -28.61 2.50 -12.78
CA GLY A 423 -29.97 2.93 -13.13
C GLY A 423 -30.70 2.07 -14.16
N LYS A 424 -30.12 0.94 -14.63
CA LYS A 424 -30.83 -0.02 -15.49
C LYS A 424 -31.92 -0.76 -14.72
N THR A 425 -32.95 -1.21 -15.43
CA THR A 425 -33.96 -2.07 -14.81
C THR A 425 -33.39 -3.46 -14.52
N PRO A 426 -33.85 -4.17 -13.47
CA PRO A 426 -33.34 -5.51 -13.16
C PRO A 426 -33.51 -6.52 -14.31
N GLU A 427 -34.52 -6.32 -15.17
CA GLU A 427 -34.80 -7.18 -16.32
C GLU A 427 -33.79 -6.97 -17.45
N GLU A 428 -33.45 -5.70 -17.75
CA GLU A 428 -32.43 -5.35 -18.74
C GLU A 428 -31.03 -5.76 -18.26
N ALA A 429 -30.69 -5.43 -17.01
CA ALA A 429 -29.41 -5.80 -16.39
C ALA A 429 -29.20 -7.32 -16.40
N ALA A 430 -30.25 -8.10 -16.11
CA ALA A 430 -30.18 -9.55 -16.14
C ALA A 430 -29.90 -10.10 -17.55
N LYS A 431 -30.56 -9.54 -18.57
CA LYS A 431 -30.38 -9.97 -19.95
C LYS A 431 -28.96 -9.71 -20.44
N GLU A 432 -28.42 -8.52 -20.16
CA GLU A 432 -27.08 -8.13 -20.56
C GLU A 432 -25.99 -8.91 -19.82
N ALA A 433 -26.18 -9.16 -18.52
CA ALA A 433 -25.32 -10.04 -17.75
C ALA A 433 -25.28 -11.45 -18.34
N ASP A 434 -26.42 -12.00 -18.73
CA ASP A 434 -26.50 -13.33 -19.38
C ASP A 434 -25.74 -13.35 -20.71
N GLU A 435 -25.96 -12.37 -21.58
CA GLU A 435 -25.27 -12.25 -22.88
C GLU A 435 -23.74 -12.12 -22.72
N THR A 436 -23.30 -11.32 -21.75
CA THR A 436 -21.87 -11.07 -21.47
C THR A 436 -21.19 -12.32 -20.94
N ILE A 437 -21.83 -13.04 -20.01
CA ILE A 437 -21.28 -14.25 -19.40
C ILE A 437 -21.21 -15.38 -20.42
N ASP A 438 -22.21 -15.53 -21.28
CA ASP A 438 -22.20 -16.53 -22.35
C ASP A 438 -21.12 -16.22 -23.40
N ALA A 439 -20.95 -14.95 -23.78
CA ALA A 439 -19.89 -14.52 -24.69
C ALA A 439 -18.50 -14.80 -24.10
N PHE A 440 -18.26 -14.40 -22.84
CA PHE A 440 -17.02 -14.63 -22.13
C PHE A 440 -16.71 -16.13 -21.98
N ALA A 441 -17.70 -16.93 -21.56
CA ALA A 441 -17.54 -18.38 -21.44
C ALA A 441 -17.24 -19.04 -22.79
N GLY A 442 -17.92 -18.62 -23.86
CA GLY A 442 -17.67 -19.11 -25.22
C GLY A 442 -16.27 -18.77 -25.71
N MET A 443 -15.81 -17.54 -25.50
CA MET A 443 -14.47 -17.13 -25.87
C MET A 443 -13.39 -17.86 -25.06
N ALA A 444 -13.62 -18.05 -23.76
CA ALA A 444 -12.71 -18.80 -22.90
C ALA A 444 -12.52 -20.25 -23.38
N GLU A 445 -13.57 -20.89 -23.90
CA GLU A 445 -13.49 -22.21 -24.52
C GLU A 445 -12.75 -22.20 -25.87
N ILE A 446 -13.00 -21.18 -26.71
CA ILE A 446 -12.33 -21.02 -28.01
C ILE A 446 -10.82 -20.85 -27.83
N LEU A 447 -10.41 -19.99 -26.90
CA LEU A 447 -9.01 -19.74 -26.56
C LEU A 447 -8.40 -20.85 -25.70
N ASN A 448 -9.20 -21.85 -25.29
CA ASN A 448 -8.80 -22.94 -24.40
C ASN A 448 -8.25 -22.43 -23.05
N ILE A 449 -8.60 -21.22 -22.61
CA ILE A 449 -8.22 -20.66 -21.29
C ILE A 449 -9.19 -21.10 -20.18
N GLY A 450 -10.42 -21.47 -20.54
CA GLY A 450 -11.40 -22.05 -19.63
C GLY A 450 -12.24 -23.15 -20.28
N ARG A 451 -12.75 -24.07 -19.46
CA ARG A 451 -13.73 -25.08 -19.87
C ARG A 451 -15.03 -24.86 -19.12
N ASN A 452 -16.15 -24.88 -19.84
CA ASN A 452 -17.46 -24.81 -19.24
C ASN A 452 -17.79 -26.12 -18.50
N ASP A 453 -18.12 -26.01 -17.21
CA ASP A 453 -18.48 -27.12 -16.32
C ASP A 453 -19.76 -26.75 -15.56
N GLY A 454 -20.89 -26.78 -16.30
CA GLY A 454 -22.20 -26.37 -15.80
C GLY A 454 -22.21 -24.89 -15.41
N ASP A 455 -22.44 -24.61 -14.14
CA ASP A 455 -22.50 -23.25 -13.57
C ASP A 455 -21.12 -22.64 -13.35
N LYS A 456 -20.04 -23.32 -13.75
CA LYS A 456 -18.66 -22.88 -13.55
C LYS A 456 -17.90 -22.81 -14.85
N LEU A 457 -16.98 -21.85 -14.92
CA LEU A 457 -15.88 -21.85 -15.89
C LEU A 457 -14.61 -22.25 -15.15
N VAL A 458 -13.92 -23.30 -15.60
CA VAL A 458 -12.73 -23.83 -14.94
C VAL A 458 -11.53 -23.71 -15.87
N GLY A 459 -10.51 -22.97 -15.44
CA GLY A 459 -9.22 -22.86 -16.10
C GLY A 459 -8.14 -23.59 -15.29
N THR A 460 -7.28 -24.32 -15.98
CA THR A 460 -6.11 -24.99 -15.37
C THR A 460 -4.90 -24.81 -16.25
N PHE A 461 -3.78 -24.46 -15.63
CA PHE A 461 -2.49 -24.40 -16.29
C PHE A 461 -1.46 -25.13 -15.45
N THR A 462 -0.66 -25.98 -16.10
CA THR A 462 0.43 -26.70 -15.43
C THR A 462 1.66 -26.65 -16.31
N TYR A 463 2.80 -26.33 -15.71
CA TYR A 463 4.11 -26.47 -16.33
C TYR A 463 4.98 -27.34 -15.42
N ALA A 464 5.57 -28.40 -15.96
CA ALA A 464 6.56 -29.20 -15.24
C ALA A 464 7.42 -29.98 -16.22
N ALA A 465 8.71 -30.07 -15.93
CA ALA A 465 9.68 -30.85 -16.72
C ALA A 465 9.65 -30.50 -18.23
N GLY A 466 9.55 -29.20 -18.55
CA GLY A 466 9.56 -28.71 -19.94
C GLY A 466 8.28 -28.98 -20.72
N VAL A 467 7.17 -29.32 -20.04
CA VAL A 467 5.86 -29.53 -20.68
C VAL A 467 4.86 -28.58 -20.05
N ALA A 468 4.32 -27.66 -20.85
CA ALA A 468 3.21 -26.78 -20.47
C ALA A 468 1.89 -27.35 -20.97
N LYS A 469 0.87 -27.33 -20.12
CA LYS A 469 -0.50 -27.75 -20.45
C LYS A 469 -1.50 -26.71 -19.98
N LEU A 470 -2.34 -26.26 -20.90
CA LEU A 470 -3.49 -25.40 -20.64
C LEU A 470 -4.76 -26.21 -20.86
N ASN A 471 -5.56 -26.38 -19.80
CA ASN A 471 -6.76 -27.20 -19.79
C ASN A 471 -6.55 -28.63 -20.34
N GLY A 472 -5.37 -29.19 -20.08
CA GLY A 472 -4.95 -30.52 -20.51
C GLY A 472 -4.41 -30.62 -21.93
N ARG A 473 -4.39 -29.53 -22.71
CA ARG A 473 -3.76 -29.47 -24.04
C ARG A 473 -2.34 -28.92 -23.94
N ASP A 474 -1.42 -29.49 -24.71
CA ASP A 474 -0.02 -29.04 -24.73
C ASP A 474 0.10 -27.63 -25.32
N VAL A 475 0.92 -26.79 -24.69
CA VAL A 475 1.23 -25.41 -25.12
C VAL A 475 2.72 -25.30 -25.43
N PRO A 476 3.13 -24.59 -26.50
CA PRO A 476 4.54 -24.33 -26.77
C PRO A 476 5.19 -23.56 -25.60
N VAL A 477 6.30 -24.11 -25.08
CA VAL A 477 6.99 -23.54 -23.90
C VAL A 477 7.65 -22.21 -24.22
N ASN A 478 8.14 -22.03 -25.45
CA ASN A 478 8.75 -20.78 -25.90
C ASN A 478 7.76 -19.61 -25.85
N GLU A 479 6.55 -19.78 -26.41
CA GLU A 479 5.52 -18.73 -26.40
C GLU A 479 5.08 -18.36 -24.97
N LEU A 480 5.05 -19.33 -24.06
CA LEU A 480 4.76 -19.10 -22.65
C LEU A 480 5.79 -18.17 -21.98
N PHE A 481 7.08 -18.46 -22.13
CA PHE A 481 8.13 -17.68 -21.49
C PHE A 481 8.41 -16.36 -22.20
N ASP A 482 8.14 -16.27 -23.50
CA ASP A 482 8.16 -14.99 -24.23
C ASP A 482 7.07 -14.07 -23.63
N ASN A 483 5.83 -14.54 -23.47
CA ASN A 483 4.76 -13.74 -22.87
C ASN A 483 5.01 -13.37 -21.40
N LEU A 484 5.53 -14.30 -20.58
CA LEU A 484 5.87 -14.03 -19.17
C LEU A 484 7.02 -13.03 -19.03
N TYR A 485 8.00 -13.10 -19.92
CA TYR A 485 9.10 -12.15 -19.95
C TYR A 485 8.59 -10.78 -20.38
N ASP A 486 7.82 -10.71 -21.46
CA ASP A 486 7.25 -9.46 -21.97
C ASP A 486 6.34 -8.78 -20.95
N SER A 487 5.48 -9.53 -20.23
CA SER A 487 4.64 -8.98 -19.16
C SER A 487 5.48 -8.47 -17.98
N ALA A 488 6.53 -9.20 -17.61
CA ALA A 488 7.42 -8.78 -16.53
C ALA A 488 8.26 -7.55 -16.92
N SER A 489 8.72 -7.45 -18.17
CA SER A 489 9.43 -6.26 -18.65
C SER A 489 8.51 -5.06 -18.80
N ALA A 490 7.27 -5.24 -19.29
CA ALA A 490 6.30 -4.15 -19.39
C ALA A 490 6.00 -3.54 -18.01
N SER A 491 5.85 -4.37 -16.98
CA SER A 491 5.66 -3.90 -15.59
C SER A 491 6.85 -3.15 -14.99
N LEU A 492 8.04 -3.22 -15.61
CA LEU A 492 9.24 -2.52 -15.16
C LEU A 492 9.52 -1.23 -15.96
N ASP A 493 8.97 -1.11 -17.17
CA ASP A 493 9.12 0.05 -18.04
C ASP A 493 8.05 1.14 -17.77
N ASP A 494 6.93 0.80 -17.13
CA ASP A 494 5.84 1.74 -16.82
C ASP A 494 6.15 2.73 -15.66
N ASP A 495 7.27 2.55 -14.94
CA ASP A 495 7.69 3.46 -13.83
C ASP A 495 8.46 4.71 -14.32
N GLU A 496 8.64 4.92 -15.63
CA GLU A 496 9.35 6.11 -16.15
C GLU A 496 8.49 7.40 -16.23
N HIS A 497 7.31 7.47 -15.60
CA HIS A 497 6.48 8.67 -15.57
C HIS A 497 6.33 9.29 -14.17
N ASN A 498 7.25 10.22 -13.88
CA ASN A 498 7.15 11.36 -12.97
C ASN A 498 6.23 11.23 -11.74
N HIS A 499 6.81 10.85 -10.60
CA HIS A 499 6.43 11.39 -9.30
C HIS A 499 7.65 12.07 -8.66
N GLU A 500 7.78 13.37 -8.89
CA GLU A 500 8.56 14.24 -8.01
C GLU A 500 7.75 14.48 -6.73
N ASP A 501 8.42 14.32 -5.58
CA ASP A 501 8.00 14.58 -4.20
C ASP A 501 6.99 13.60 -3.56
N ASP A 502 7.48 12.56 -2.88
CA ASP A 502 7.50 12.56 -1.41
C ASP A 502 8.29 11.36 -0.82
N ALA A 503 9.05 11.65 0.24
CA ALA A 503 9.91 10.72 0.93
C ALA A 503 9.30 10.29 2.28
N ALA A 504 8.84 9.04 2.36
CA ALA A 504 8.99 8.10 3.49
C ALA A 504 8.08 6.89 3.28
N MET A 505 8.66 5.68 3.20
CA MET A 505 7.87 4.44 3.17
C MET A 505 7.08 4.27 4.47
N SER A 506 5.78 4.54 4.42
CA SER A 506 4.81 4.24 5.46
C SER A 506 3.94 3.05 5.04
N ALA A 507 3.11 2.52 5.95
CA ALA A 507 2.14 1.45 5.66
C ALA A 507 1.13 1.82 4.54
N GLU A 508 1.09 3.09 4.17
CA GLU A 508 0.38 3.66 3.03
C GLU A 508 1.02 3.25 1.70
N ALA A 509 2.34 3.16 1.57
CA ALA A 509 2.99 2.63 0.35
C ALA A 509 2.74 1.12 0.16
N ALA A 510 2.44 0.39 1.23
CA ALA A 510 2.02 -1.01 1.17
C ALA A 510 0.52 -1.15 0.91
N SER A 511 -0.31 -0.19 1.32
CA SER A 511 -1.71 -0.14 0.89
C SER A 511 -1.82 0.37 -0.53
N GLU A 512 -1.01 1.32 -0.97
CA GLU A 512 -0.87 1.80 -2.35
C GLU A 512 -0.25 0.74 -3.24
N ALA A 513 0.68 -0.12 -2.77
CA ALA A 513 1.13 -1.27 -3.56
C ALA A 513 0.08 -2.39 -3.61
N VAL A 514 -0.79 -2.51 -2.62
CA VAL A 514 -1.92 -3.46 -2.61
C VAL A 514 -3.14 -2.90 -3.35
N GLU A 515 -3.31 -1.58 -3.37
CA GLU A 515 -4.33 -0.82 -4.08
C GLU A 515 -3.92 -0.68 -5.54
N ALA A 516 -2.65 -0.44 -5.85
CA ALA A 516 -2.07 -0.54 -7.19
C ALA A 516 -2.02 -1.98 -7.68
N ALA A 517 -1.81 -2.99 -6.82
CA ALA A 517 -1.95 -4.40 -7.22
C ALA A 517 -3.41 -4.83 -7.35
N ALA A 518 -4.33 -4.22 -6.60
CA ALA A 518 -5.77 -4.46 -6.71
C ALA A 518 -6.39 -3.67 -7.87
N GLU A 519 -5.86 -2.49 -8.20
CA GLU A 519 -6.14 -1.68 -9.38
C GLU A 519 -5.48 -2.28 -10.59
N ALA A 520 -4.27 -2.85 -10.51
CA ALA A 520 -3.67 -3.63 -11.59
C ALA A 520 -4.35 -4.98 -11.78
N ALA A 521 -4.84 -5.63 -10.71
CA ALA A 521 -5.65 -6.85 -10.83
C ALA A 521 -7.11 -6.55 -11.23
N ALA A 522 -7.66 -5.39 -10.88
CA ALA A 522 -8.96 -4.92 -11.34
C ALA A 522 -8.87 -4.33 -12.74
N ALA A 523 -7.74 -3.74 -13.13
CA ALA A 523 -7.40 -3.31 -14.47
C ALA A 523 -7.05 -4.50 -15.32
N GLU A 524 -6.38 -5.55 -14.82
CA GLU A 524 -6.24 -6.85 -15.51
C GLU A 524 -7.57 -7.61 -15.56
N ALA A 525 -8.48 -7.45 -14.60
CA ALA A 525 -9.82 -8.07 -14.65
C ALA A 525 -10.80 -7.26 -15.50
N ALA A 526 -10.63 -5.94 -15.60
CA ALA A 526 -11.33 -5.05 -16.51
C ALA A 526 -10.76 -5.17 -17.93
N ASP A 527 -9.44 -5.34 -18.06
CA ASP A 527 -8.76 -5.79 -19.28
C ASP A 527 -9.19 -7.22 -19.58
N ALA A 528 -9.43 -8.09 -18.59
CA ALA A 528 -10.00 -9.42 -18.83
C ALA A 528 -11.42 -9.41 -19.38
N ALA A 529 -12.18 -8.40 -18.98
CA ALA A 529 -13.47 -8.09 -19.57
C ALA A 529 -13.31 -7.39 -20.93
N ALA A 530 -12.24 -6.64 -21.16
CA ALA A 530 -11.89 -5.99 -22.43
C ALA A 530 -11.23 -6.93 -23.45
N TRP A 531 -10.62 -8.06 -23.05
CA TRP A 531 -10.10 -9.07 -23.97
C TRP A 531 -11.21 -9.78 -24.76
N ALA A 532 -12.48 -9.51 -24.41
CA ALA A 532 -13.65 -9.90 -25.19
C ALA A 532 -14.02 -8.94 -26.33
N THR A 533 -13.40 -7.76 -26.40
CA THR A 533 -13.51 -6.84 -27.55
C THR A 533 -12.24 -5.98 -27.66
N GLU A 534 -11.50 -6.19 -28.75
CA GLU A 534 -10.35 -5.37 -29.22
C GLU A 534 -8.95 -5.80 -28.73
N GLY A 535 -8.52 -6.96 -29.22
CA GLY A 535 -7.13 -7.09 -29.65
C GLY A 535 -6.94 -6.43 -31.01
N ASP A 536 -6.63 -5.14 -31.04
CA ASP A 536 -5.80 -4.52 -32.07
C ASP A 536 -5.52 -3.07 -31.67
N SER A 537 -4.27 -2.63 -31.79
CA SER A 537 -4.00 -1.20 -31.91
C SER A 537 -4.96 -0.62 -32.96
N LEU A 538 -5.74 0.43 -32.65
CA LEU A 538 -6.69 0.98 -33.62
C LEU A 538 -5.87 1.53 -34.80
N ARG A 539 -5.88 0.82 -35.93
CA ARG A 539 -5.27 1.27 -37.19
C ARG A 539 -6.08 2.37 -37.88
N SER A 540 -7.30 2.63 -37.39
CA SER A 540 -8.18 3.69 -37.87
C SER A 540 -9.06 4.23 -36.73
N VAL A 541 -9.23 5.55 -36.65
CA VAL A 541 -10.13 6.22 -35.70
C VAL A 541 -11.46 6.49 -36.39
N ASN A 542 -12.55 5.84 -35.99
CA ASN A 542 -13.87 6.14 -36.57
C ASN A 542 -14.64 7.21 -35.78
N ALA A 543 -15.66 7.81 -36.42
CA ALA A 543 -16.43 8.89 -35.81
C ALA A 543 -17.20 8.44 -34.55
N GLY A 544 -17.71 7.21 -34.53
CA GLY A 544 -18.44 6.65 -33.39
C GLY A 544 -17.57 6.57 -32.13
N LEU A 545 -16.33 6.12 -32.29
CA LEU A 545 -15.34 6.07 -31.22
C LEU A 545 -15.08 7.46 -30.63
N LEU A 546 -14.77 8.46 -31.47
CA LEU A 546 -14.53 9.82 -31.00
C LEU A 546 -15.77 10.45 -30.32
N THR A 547 -16.98 10.20 -30.85
CA THR A 547 -18.20 10.68 -30.18
C THR A 547 -18.43 10.00 -28.82
N SER A 548 -18.02 8.73 -28.66
CA SER A 548 -18.12 8.05 -27.37
C SER A 548 -17.15 8.63 -26.34
N ILE A 549 -15.90 8.89 -26.73
CA ILE A 549 -14.89 9.52 -25.87
C ILE A 549 -15.32 10.93 -25.46
N LEU A 550 -15.87 11.71 -26.39
CA LEU A 550 -16.39 13.04 -26.08
C LEU A 550 -17.57 13.00 -25.10
N ALA A 551 -18.50 12.05 -25.28
CA ALA A 551 -19.63 11.87 -24.37
C ALA A 551 -19.18 11.44 -22.97
N GLU A 552 -18.19 10.54 -22.87
CA GLU A 552 -17.54 10.16 -21.60
C GLU A 552 -16.90 11.38 -20.90
N GLY A 553 -16.31 12.30 -21.67
CA GLY A 553 -15.79 13.58 -21.18
C GLY A 553 -16.85 14.64 -20.88
N GLY A 554 -18.14 14.33 -21.01
CA GLY A 554 -19.24 15.26 -20.76
C GLY A 554 -19.48 16.29 -21.87
N TYR A 555 -19.02 16.02 -23.09
CA TYR A 555 -19.20 16.90 -24.24
C TYR A 555 -20.24 16.35 -25.21
N ASP A 556 -21.30 17.12 -25.42
CA ASP A 556 -22.28 16.84 -26.47
C ASP A 556 -21.66 17.07 -27.85
N SER A 557 -22.00 16.23 -28.82
CA SER A 557 -21.49 16.38 -30.19
C SER A 557 -22.45 15.84 -31.24
N THR A 558 -22.30 16.35 -32.46
CA THR A 558 -23.03 15.90 -33.65
C THR A 558 -22.06 15.58 -34.78
N THR A 559 -22.29 14.51 -35.52
CA THR A 559 -21.47 14.15 -36.68
C THR A 559 -22.09 14.65 -37.98
N GLU A 560 -21.28 15.30 -38.82
CA GLU A 560 -21.62 15.80 -40.15
C GLU A 560 -20.68 15.20 -41.21
N GLU A 561 -21.12 15.18 -42.48
CA GLU A 561 -20.25 14.77 -43.60
C GLU A 561 -19.28 15.89 -43.99
N GLY A 562 -17.97 15.58 -43.99
CA GLY A 562 -16.91 16.49 -44.44
C GLY A 562 -16.26 16.05 -45.74
N ALA A 563 -15.47 16.95 -46.33
CA ALA A 563 -14.83 16.72 -47.64
C ALA A 563 -13.72 15.67 -47.62
N SER A 564 -13.11 15.40 -46.47
CA SER A 564 -11.99 14.44 -46.31
C SER A 564 -12.34 13.27 -45.37
N GLY A 565 -13.57 13.23 -44.87
CA GLY A 565 -14.01 12.31 -43.82
C GLY A 565 -15.08 12.95 -42.93
N PRO A 566 -15.62 12.20 -41.95
CA PRO A 566 -16.59 12.73 -40.99
C PRO A 566 -16.05 13.91 -40.19
N VAL A 567 -16.93 14.85 -39.83
CA VAL A 567 -16.60 15.99 -38.96
C VAL A 567 -17.51 15.93 -37.75
N ILE A 568 -16.92 15.89 -36.56
CA ILE A 568 -17.64 15.90 -35.29
C ILE A 568 -17.65 17.34 -34.79
N VAL A 569 -18.83 17.95 -34.76
CA VAL A 569 -19.06 19.29 -34.19
C VAL A 569 -19.39 19.11 -32.72
N ILE A 570 -18.62 19.76 -31.85
CA ILE A 570 -18.66 19.59 -30.40
C ILE A 570 -19.33 20.82 -29.78
N ASP A 571 -20.25 20.63 -28.84
CA ASP A 571 -20.84 21.74 -28.09
C ASP A 571 -19.77 22.39 -27.21
N ALA A 572 -19.67 23.71 -27.30
CA ALA A 572 -18.69 24.49 -26.56
C ALA A 572 -19.04 24.63 -25.07
N ASN A 573 -20.18 24.11 -24.60
CA ASN A 573 -20.59 24.08 -23.19
C ASN A 573 -20.45 25.47 -22.49
N GLY A 574 -20.80 26.53 -23.21
CA GLY A 574 -20.74 27.92 -22.72
C GLY A 574 -19.40 28.64 -22.93
N LEU A 575 -18.38 27.99 -23.50
CA LEU A 575 -17.14 28.66 -23.92
C LEU A 575 -17.41 29.63 -25.09
N PRO A 576 -16.75 30.81 -25.14
CA PRO A 576 -16.95 31.82 -26.18
C PRO A 576 -16.26 31.47 -27.52
N LEU A 577 -16.47 30.24 -27.98
CA LEU A 577 -15.99 29.71 -29.26
C LEU A 577 -17.00 30.02 -30.36
N ARG A 578 -16.50 30.30 -31.56
CA ARG A 578 -17.33 30.33 -32.77
C ARG A 578 -17.63 28.91 -33.23
N ASP A 579 -16.67 28.02 -33.06
CA ASP A 579 -16.66 26.69 -33.64
C ASP A 579 -15.68 25.79 -32.90
N LEU A 580 -16.11 24.56 -32.60
CA LEU A 580 -15.28 23.51 -32.01
C LEU A 580 -15.59 22.20 -32.72
N ARG A 581 -14.57 21.58 -33.31
CA ARG A 581 -14.76 20.37 -34.13
C ARG A 581 -13.55 19.45 -34.13
N ALA A 582 -13.80 18.17 -34.37
CA ALA A 582 -12.80 17.17 -34.75
C ALA A 582 -13.05 16.74 -36.20
N GLU A 583 -12.05 16.90 -37.05
CA GLU A 583 -12.10 16.53 -38.47
C GLU A 583 -11.30 15.25 -38.69
N LEU A 584 -11.95 14.21 -39.20
CA LEU A 584 -11.29 12.96 -39.56
C LEU A 584 -10.82 13.02 -41.01
N TYR A 585 -9.60 12.57 -41.27
CA TYR A 585 -9.04 12.44 -42.60
C TYR A 585 -8.93 10.96 -42.96
N CYS A 586 -9.72 10.55 -43.95
CA CYS A 586 -9.89 9.16 -44.32
C CYS A 586 -9.39 8.87 -45.74
N ILE A 587 -8.69 7.75 -45.90
CA ILE A 587 -8.24 7.21 -47.18
C ILE A 587 -8.79 5.78 -47.27
N ASP A 588 -9.52 5.46 -48.34
CA ASP A 588 -10.15 4.14 -48.55
C ASP A 588 -10.98 3.64 -47.34
N ASP A 589 -11.80 4.54 -46.76
CA ASP A 589 -12.65 4.32 -45.58
C ASP A 589 -11.91 4.12 -44.24
N GLU A 590 -10.58 4.21 -44.22
CA GLU A 590 -9.76 4.19 -43.00
C GLU A 590 -9.33 5.62 -42.63
N CYS A 591 -9.76 6.10 -41.46
CA CYS A 591 -9.38 7.42 -40.97
C CYS A 591 -8.13 7.33 -40.09
N MET A 592 -7.00 7.77 -40.64
CA MET A 592 -5.69 7.65 -39.99
C MET A 592 -5.26 8.93 -39.27
N ASP A 593 -5.90 10.07 -39.54
CA ASP A 593 -5.58 11.32 -38.85
C ASP A 593 -6.85 12.02 -38.34
N VAL A 594 -6.71 12.69 -37.19
CA VAL A 594 -7.75 13.50 -36.56
C VAL A 594 -7.18 14.89 -36.29
N SER A 595 -7.85 15.93 -36.79
CA SER A 595 -7.53 17.32 -36.44
C SER A 595 -8.62 17.88 -35.54
N MET A 596 -8.28 18.13 -34.28
CA MET A 596 -9.14 18.89 -33.37
C MET A 596 -8.88 20.39 -33.53
N LYS A 597 -9.95 21.18 -33.66
CA LYS A 597 -9.88 22.62 -33.95
C LYS A 597 -10.90 23.40 -33.13
N ALA A 598 -10.42 24.42 -32.42
CA ALA A 598 -11.23 25.43 -31.76
C ALA A 598 -11.00 26.78 -32.44
N SER A 599 -12.06 27.39 -32.96
CA SER A 599 -12.02 28.73 -33.55
C SER A 599 -12.71 29.71 -32.63
N PHE A 600 -11.99 30.75 -32.22
CA PHE A 600 -12.48 31.77 -31.31
C PHE A 600 -13.19 32.88 -32.09
N GLY A 601 -14.24 33.48 -31.53
CA GLY A 601 -14.97 34.59 -32.18
C GLY A 601 -14.09 35.81 -32.46
N LYS A 602 -14.62 36.84 -33.15
CA LYS A 602 -13.91 38.09 -33.51
C LYS A 602 -13.46 38.89 -32.27
N ARG A 603 -12.36 38.48 -31.65
CA ARG A 603 -11.75 39.08 -30.47
C ARG A 603 -10.29 39.38 -30.78
N LYS A 604 -9.86 40.61 -30.45
CA LYS A 604 -8.52 41.10 -30.80
C LYS A 604 -7.44 40.35 -30.01
N THR A 605 -6.65 39.52 -30.69
CA THR A 605 -5.44 38.87 -30.17
C THR A 605 -4.20 39.37 -30.89
N SER A 606 -3.05 39.37 -30.22
CA SER A 606 -1.76 39.72 -30.85
C SER A 606 -1.00 38.46 -31.26
N LEU A 607 -0.25 38.51 -32.36
CA LEU A 607 0.68 37.44 -32.75
C LEU A 607 1.71 37.13 -31.64
N LYS A 608 2.05 38.12 -30.80
CA LYS A 608 2.94 37.91 -29.64
C LYS A 608 2.31 36.98 -28.61
N ALA A 609 1.01 37.11 -28.32
CA ALA A 609 0.31 36.24 -27.38
C ALA A 609 0.19 34.81 -27.94
N LEU A 610 -0.12 34.67 -29.23
CA LEU A 610 -0.16 33.36 -29.90
C LEU A 610 1.23 32.68 -29.93
N ASN A 611 2.29 33.45 -30.17
CA ASN A 611 3.64 32.91 -30.13
C ASN A 611 4.07 32.51 -28.71
N ALA A 612 3.65 33.27 -27.69
CA ALA A 612 3.90 32.89 -26.30
C ALA A 612 3.18 31.58 -25.95
N TRP A 613 1.93 31.42 -26.39
CA TRP A 613 1.21 30.15 -26.28
C TRP A 613 1.97 28.99 -26.93
N ASN A 614 2.37 29.15 -28.19
CA ASN A 614 3.08 28.11 -28.95
C ASN A 614 4.47 27.78 -28.37
N GLN A 615 5.10 28.70 -27.61
CA GLN A 615 6.35 28.42 -26.90
C GLN A 615 6.12 27.66 -25.59
N LYS A 616 4.96 27.86 -24.96
CA LYS A 616 4.61 27.29 -23.67
C LYS A 616 3.96 25.90 -23.81
N TYR A 617 3.09 25.70 -24.79
CA TYR A 617 2.32 24.47 -24.97
C TYR A 617 2.81 23.69 -26.19
N ARG A 618 3.26 22.45 -25.96
CA ARG A 618 3.89 21.60 -26.99
C ARG A 618 2.90 20.95 -27.96
N TRP A 619 1.69 20.64 -27.51
CA TRP A 619 0.76 19.77 -28.23
C TRP A 619 -0.22 20.51 -29.14
N THR A 620 -0.39 21.82 -28.97
CA THR A 620 -1.30 22.63 -29.79
C THR A 620 -0.56 23.68 -30.59
N ARG A 621 -1.18 24.11 -31.69
CA ARG A 621 -0.73 25.24 -32.51
C ARG A 621 -1.80 26.31 -32.53
N ALA A 622 -1.42 27.51 -32.14
CA ALA A 622 -2.25 28.69 -32.13
C ALA A 622 -1.87 29.64 -33.29
N TYR A 623 -2.84 30.07 -34.07
CA TYR A 623 -2.62 30.97 -35.21
C TYR A 623 -3.86 31.85 -35.49
N LEU A 624 -3.72 32.82 -36.39
CA LEU A 624 -4.85 33.61 -36.91
C LEU A 624 -5.31 33.01 -38.24
N ASP A 625 -6.61 32.81 -38.42
CA ASP A 625 -7.20 32.45 -39.70
C ASP A 625 -7.31 33.66 -40.66
N ASP A 626 -7.84 33.42 -41.87
CA ASP A 626 -7.99 34.46 -42.92
C ASP A 626 -8.92 35.62 -42.49
N ASP A 627 -9.78 35.39 -41.50
CA ASP A 627 -10.66 36.40 -40.91
C ASP A 627 -10.03 37.12 -39.69
N ASN A 628 -8.74 36.89 -39.44
CA ASN A 628 -7.99 37.35 -38.27
C ASN A 628 -8.58 36.89 -36.93
N GLN A 629 -9.16 35.68 -36.88
CA GLN A 629 -9.66 35.06 -35.66
C GLN A 629 -8.63 34.06 -35.12
N ALA A 630 -8.49 33.97 -33.80
CA ALA A 630 -7.58 32.99 -33.22
C ALA A 630 -8.15 31.58 -33.40
N VAL A 631 -7.27 30.65 -33.76
CA VAL A 631 -7.56 29.23 -33.89
C VAL A 631 -6.53 28.47 -33.07
N LEU A 632 -7.01 27.51 -32.28
CA LEU A 632 -6.20 26.49 -31.63
C LEU A 632 -6.43 25.16 -32.33
N ARG A 633 -5.36 24.48 -32.71
CA ARG A 633 -5.41 23.20 -33.42
C ARG A 633 -4.49 22.17 -32.78
N MET A 634 -4.95 20.93 -32.74
CA MET A 634 -4.14 19.76 -32.43
C MET A 634 -4.36 18.69 -33.50
N ASP A 635 -3.26 18.22 -34.09
CA ASP A 635 -3.28 17.16 -35.08
C ASP A 635 -2.82 15.86 -34.41
N LEU A 636 -3.56 14.78 -34.64
CA LEU A 636 -3.34 13.44 -34.11
C LEU A 636 -3.18 12.49 -35.28
N SER A 637 -2.14 11.67 -35.27
CA SER A 637 -2.00 10.56 -36.21
C SER A 637 -2.22 9.24 -35.48
N ALA A 638 -3.09 8.42 -36.03
CA ALA A 638 -3.32 7.04 -35.65
C ALA A 638 -2.51 6.07 -36.53
N GLU A 639 -1.68 6.59 -37.44
CA GLU A 639 -0.78 5.80 -38.26
C GLU A 639 0.24 5.05 -37.37
N GLY A 640 0.22 3.72 -37.43
CA GLY A 640 1.02 2.85 -36.54
C GLY A 640 0.29 2.32 -35.32
N GLY A 641 -0.97 2.72 -35.11
CA GLY A 641 -1.85 2.22 -34.06
C GLY A 641 -1.92 3.15 -32.84
N VAL A 642 -3.13 3.57 -32.46
CA VAL A 642 -3.39 4.33 -31.23
C VAL A 642 -4.33 3.54 -30.32
N GLY A 643 -3.98 3.37 -29.05
CA GLY A 643 -4.88 2.76 -28.06
C GLY A 643 -6.05 3.69 -27.73
N ARG A 644 -7.22 3.13 -27.37
CA ARG A 644 -8.41 3.92 -26.96
C ARG A 644 -8.09 4.90 -25.83
N GLU A 645 -7.33 4.45 -24.83
CA GLU A 645 -6.92 5.26 -23.69
C GLU A 645 -6.05 6.45 -24.11
N ASN A 646 -5.02 6.21 -24.93
CA ASN A 646 -4.17 7.27 -25.48
C ASN A 646 -4.97 8.29 -26.31
N LEU A 647 -5.95 7.82 -27.10
CA LEU A 647 -6.85 8.70 -27.83
C LEU A 647 -7.72 9.54 -26.89
N SER A 648 -8.23 8.94 -25.81
CA SER A 648 -9.02 9.63 -24.78
C SER A 648 -8.22 10.72 -24.06
N ILE A 649 -7.00 10.39 -23.63
CA ILE A 649 -6.07 11.34 -23.00
C ILE A 649 -5.82 12.55 -23.90
N MET A 650 -5.58 12.31 -25.19
CA MET A 650 -5.34 13.40 -26.14
C MET A 650 -6.59 14.28 -26.33
N VAL A 651 -7.77 13.69 -26.52
CA VAL A 651 -9.03 14.43 -26.65
C VAL A 651 -9.27 15.32 -25.42
N ASN A 652 -9.12 14.77 -24.21
CA ASN A 652 -9.29 15.51 -22.96
C ASN A 652 -8.23 16.62 -22.81
N THR A 653 -6.98 16.33 -23.17
CA THR A 653 -5.89 17.32 -23.18
C THR A 653 -6.23 18.51 -24.08
N PHE A 654 -6.76 18.26 -25.29
CA PHE A 654 -7.17 19.35 -26.18
C PHE A 654 -8.28 20.20 -25.56
N MET A 655 -9.30 19.56 -24.99
CA MET A 655 -10.42 20.27 -24.37
C MET A 655 -9.97 21.16 -23.20
N GLN A 656 -9.05 20.66 -22.37
CA GLN A 656 -8.43 21.47 -21.32
C GLN A 656 -7.61 22.63 -21.90
N MET A 657 -6.84 22.41 -22.97
CA MET A 657 -6.07 23.46 -23.64
C MET A 657 -6.97 24.54 -24.25
N VAL A 658 -8.17 24.19 -24.73
CA VAL A 658 -9.14 25.19 -25.22
C VAL A 658 -9.61 26.11 -24.09
N GLY A 659 -9.86 25.57 -22.90
CA GLY A 659 -10.17 26.36 -21.70
C GLY A 659 -9.01 27.28 -21.28
N ASN A 660 -7.80 26.72 -21.18
CA ASN A 660 -6.60 27.51 -20.84
C ASN A 660 -6.29 28.60 -21.89
N PHE A 661 -6.57 28.34 -23.17
CA PHE A 661 -6.36 29.31 -24.23
C PHE A 661 -7.25 30.54 -24.07
N GLU A 662 -8.50 30.32 -23.67
CA GLU A 662 -9.42 31.40 -23.35
C GLU A 662 -8.86 32.29 -22.23
N ASP A 663 -8.36 31.69 -21.15
CA ASP A 663 -7.82 32.43 -20.01
C ASP A 663 -6.50 33.15 -20.34
N GLU A 664 -5.53 32.46 -20.93
CA GLU A 664 -4.19 33.01 -21.09
C GLU A 664 -4.05 33.97 -22.27
N VAL A 665 -4.81 33.75 -23.34
CA VAL A 665 -4.73 34.57 -24.55
C VAL A 665 -5.76 35.70 -24.55
N TYR A 666 -6.92 35.51 -23.90
CA TYR A 666 -7.98 36.51 -23.84
C TYR A 666 -8.22 37.13 -22.46
N ALA A 667 -8.00 36.42 -21.33
CA ALA A 667 -8.23 36.98 -19.98
C ALA A 667 -7.06 37.84 -19.44
N ALA A 668 -5.94 37.96 -20.16
CA ALA A 668 -4.92 38.98 -19.92
C ALA A 668 -5.26 40.31 -20.62
N ARG A 669 -6.31 41.01 -20.16
CA ARG A 669 -6.54 42.44 -20.46
C ARG A 669 -7.08 43.24 -19.30
#